data_AF-Q5CWF9-F1
#
_entry.id   AF-Q5CWF9-F1
#
_cell.length_a   1.000
_cell.length_b   1.000
_cell.length_c   1.000
_cell.angle_alpha   90.00
_cell.angle_beta   90.00
_cell.angle_gamma   90.00
#
_symmetry.space_group_name_H-M   'P 1'
#
loop_
_entity.id
_entity.type
_entity.pdbx_description
1 polymer ?
#
loop_
_entity_poly.entity_id
_entity_poly.type
_entity_poly.pdbx_seq_one_letter_code
_entity_poly.pdbx_strand_id
1 'polypeptide(L)'
;MWEDKGMLIIDKNESGTFPNQEDVAKHIEQACSSKLEDKVVLEYLVKVVYAEILENKGRMSKDRLFEIMDTFLRQYGDFENINSVVNNIYEELGIEPEESNELAGVLKVIEPTKILKSEVETDKLKYDPLLDLDVGGSGNFNKNIPIGESIKLQKAAAKEKERQLRLLKQWEKQKLEVPVPVCQHPIDRSRRKLTDIQIPNITIFISGRALLSDASLNLTLKHKYGLIGRNGIGKSTLLTYIVRREIPGIPADVSIACVEQELHYRPEETVLEAVLSIDTERFELLEEEKRLLAGNDEESGNSELLKEENTARLSQIYERLTEIDAYTAENRASVILVGLGFTQEMLKEKVIRLSGGWRMRVALARAIYANPDILLLDEPTNHLDILAVTWLENFLKEWDKICVIVSHSRDLLNQVCSDIIHFNDNKLTYYKGNYDTFEEVRSIDLILKQKHLEQQAAEKERIQRFIDRFRCNASRASLVQSRIKYLERLPILEEVRKDPTVVFDFNAMDISGSTITGKSDDTYVSLIECCGVSFYYSQESSNTTKQIVHDFSMNIQSNSKIAICGGNGSGKTTVLKLIMGQLNPTKGMIKRDPKIRIGYFAQHHIESLDLTLNSIQQLQARYPVADISDEKARNFFGRFGITGSLALEPLYVLSGGQKSRVAIAIMAYLNPHLLILDEPTNHLDLDSIQALIVALNSFNGGVIIVSHDAHLISCVANSIWHIDHVNKTLKEFKGGDFDLYRKTVVRTSV
;
A
#
# COMPACT_ATOMS: atom_id res chain seq x y z
N MET A 1 -39.54 24.18 70.86
CA MET A 1 -40.17 23.06 71.58
C MET A 1 -39.25 21.87 71.45
N TRP A 2 -38.48 21.63 72.50
CA TRP A 2 -37.53 20.53 72.60
C TRP A 2 -38.21 19.32 73.23
N GLU A 3 -37.60 18.15 73.00
CA GLU A 3 -37.80 16.86 73.68
C GLU A 3 -39.05 16.05 73.30
N ASP A 4 -38.86 14.97 72.54
CA ASP A 4 -39.04 13.63 73.12
C ASP A 4 -38.32 12.52 72.33
N LYS A 5 -37.32 11.95 73.01
CA LYS A 5 -36.88 10.55 73.13
C LYS A 5 -37.38 9.51 72.10
N GLY A 6 -36.42 8.80 71.50
CA GLY A 6 -36.63 7.51 70.83
C GLY A 6 -35.41 6.98 70.08
N MET A 7 -34.32 6.73 70.79
CA MET A 7 -33.05 6.16 70.30
C MET A 7 -33.13 4.62 70.15
N LEU A 8 -32.23 4.07 69.32
CA LEU A 8 -31.75 2.66 69.15
C LEU A 8 -32.30 1.95 67.90
N ILE A 9 -31.59 1.91 66.75
CA ILE A 9 -30.28 1.29 66.43
C ILE A 9 -30.28 -0.23 66.66
N ILE A 10 -30.25 -1.01 65.56
CA ILE A 10 -29.33 -2.14 65.35
C ILE A 10 -28.92 -2.20 63.86
N ASP A 11 -27.68 -1.77 63.60
CA ASP A 11 -26.67 -2.17 62.57
C ASP A 11 -27.14 -2.51 61.14
N LYS A 12 -26.97 -1.66 60.11
CA LYS A 12 -25.71 -1.10 59.55
C LYS A 12 -24.53 -2.07 59.59
N ASN A 13 -24.42 -2.89 58.55
CA ASN A 13 -23.09 -3.19 58.03
C ASN A 13 -22.52 -1.90 57.43
N GLU A 14 -21.35 -1.56 57.94
CA GLU A 14 -20.64 -0.31 57.78
C GLU A 14 -20.04 -0.20 56.38
N SER A 15 -20.80 0.37 55.45
CA SER A 15 -20.25 1.25 54.40
C SER A 15 -21.40 1.62 53.47
N GLY A 16 -21.82 2.89 53.50
CA GLY A 16 -22.72 3.44 52.48
C GLY A 16 -22.00 3.57 51.13
N THR A 17 -21.45 2.48 50.62
CA THR A 17 -20.67 2.38 49.39
C THR A 17 -21.32 1.37 48.46
N PHE A 18 -21.35 1.72 47.17
CA PHE A 18 -21.76 0.83 46.09
C PHE A 18 -21.07 -0.55 46.24
N PRO A 19 -21.73 -1.67 45.91
CA PRO A 19 -21.08 -2.98 45.94
C PRO A 19 -19.80 -2.91 45.11
N ASN A 20 -18.66 -3.32 45.66
CA ASN A 20 -17.40 -3.30 44.91
C ASN A 20 -17.48 -4.31 43.76
N GLN A 21 -16.73 -4.06 42.68
CA GLN A 21 -16.72 -4.95 41.51
C GLN A 21 -16.42 -6.42 41.88
N GLU A 22 -15.59 -6.65 42.90
CA GLU A 22 -15.28 -7.99 43.43
C GLU A 22 -16.49 -8.65 44.13
N ASP A 23 -17.37 -7.88 44.76
CA ASP A 23 -18.58 -8.41 45.38
C ASP A 23 -19.60 -8.76 44.30
N VAL A 24 -19.77 -7.90 43.28
CA VAL A 24 -20.60 -8.20 42.10
C VAL A 24 -20.08 -9.45 41.37
N ALA A 25 -18.75 -9.59 41.25
CA ALA A 25 -18.12 -10.77 40.69
C ALA A 25 -18.49 -12.04 41.46
N LYS A 26 -18.35 -12.04 42.79
CA LYS A 26 -18.65 -13.22 43.62
C LYS A 26 -20.09 -13.70 43.51
N HIS A 27 -21.07 -12.79 43.51
CA HIS A 27 -22.47 -13.17 43.44
C HIS A 27 -22.87 -13.66 42.04
N ILE A 28 -22.34 -13.04 40.98
CA ILE A 28 -22.53 -13.52 39.60
C ILE A 28 -21.86 -14.87 39.40
N GLU A 29 -20.66 -15.07 39.95
CA GLU A 29 -19.96 -16.35 39.97
C GLU A 29 -20.79 -17.40 40.73
N GLN A 30 -21.25 -17.13 41.96
CA GLN A 30 -22.07 -18.08 42.71
C GLN A 30 -23.36 -18.46 41.97
N ALA A 31 -24.03 -17.50 41.35
CA ALA A 31 -25.26 -17.75 40.59
C ALA A 31 -25.03 -18.51 39.27
N CYS A 32 -23.88 -18.31 38.61
CA CYS A 32 -23.58 -18.88 37.29
C CYS A 32 -22.65 -20.12 37.31
N SER A 33 -21.93 -20.36 38.41
CA SER A 33 -20.76 -21.26 38.52
C SER A 33 -21.01 -22.74 38.24
N SER A 34 -22.25 -23.19 38.08
CA SER A 34 -22.54 -24.58 37.70
C SER A 34 -22.76 -24.79 36.19
N LYS A 35 -22.85 -23.72 35.38
CA LYS A 35 -23.30 -23.80 33.97
C LYS A 35 -22.57 -22.92 32.97
N LEU A 36 -21.72 -21.98 33.40
CA LEU A 36 -20.83 -21.19 32.52
C LEU A 36 -19.38 -21.61 32.76
N GLU A 37 -18.79 -22.37 31.83
CA GLU A 37 -17.41 -22.89 31.97
C GLU A 37 -16.34 -21.84 31.57
N ASP A 38 -16.71 -20.83 30.78
CA ASP A 38 -15.77 -19.83 30.25
C ASP A 38 -15.60 -18.62 31.19
N LYS A 39 -14.46 -18.58 31.89
CA LYS A 39 -14.09 -17.51 32.83
C LYS A 39 -14.03 -16.13 32.19
N VAL A 40 -13.70 -16.03 30.90
CA VAL A 40 -13.56 -14.75 30.19
C VAL A 40 -14.93 -14.11 29.98
N VAL A 41 -15.94 -14.92 29.66
CA VAL A 41 -17.32 -14.47 29.47
C VAL A 41 -17.91 -13.99 30.80
N LEU A 42 -17.59 -14.70 31.88
CA LEU A 42 -18.05 -14.34 33.21
C LEU A 42 -17.43 -13.02 33.68
N GLU A 43 -16.13 -12.81 33.48
CA GLU A 43 -15.46 -11.54 33.80
C GLU A 43 -16.05 -10.36 33.01
N TYR A 44 -16.41 -10.58 31.74
CA TYR A 44 -17.08 -9.59 30.91
C TYR A 44 -18.49 -9.27 31.41
N LEU A 45 -19.29 -10.28 31.76
CA LEU A 45 -20.64 -10.11 32.30
C LEU A 45 -20.62 -9.27 33.58
N VAL A 46 -19.66 -9.55 34.47
CA VAL A 46 -19.44 -8.79 35.71
C VAL A 46 -19.13 -7.32 35.39
N LYS A 47 -18.26 -7.04 34.42
CA LYS A 47 -17.93 -5.66 34.00
C LYS A 47 -19.14 -4.92 33.45
N VAL A 48 -19.97 -5.57 32.63
CA VAL A 48 -21.18 -4.95 32.05
C VAL A 48 -22.22 -4.63 33.12
N VAL A 49 -22.53 -5.60 33.99
CA VAL A 49 -23.51 -5.39 35.07
C VAL A 49 -23.00 -4.32 36.03
N TYR A 50 -21.73 -4.36 36.40
CA TYR A 50 -21.13 -3.35 37.28
C TYR A 50 -21.14 -1.94 36.66
N ALA A 51 -20.83 -1.81 35.37
CA ALA A 51 -20.89 -0.52 34.66
C ALA A 51 -22.31 0.05 34.64
N GLU A 52 -23.33 -0.76 34.40
CA GLU A 52 -24.73 -0.32 34.37
C GLU A 52 -25.23 0.09 35.78
N ILE A 53 -24.80 -0.61 36.85
CA ILE A 53 -25.07 -0.21 38.23
C ILE A 53 -24.42 1.16 38.55
N LEU A 54 -23.19 1.38 38.08
CA LEU A 54 -22.47 2.65 38.25
C LEU A 54 -23.13 3.81 37.50
N GLU A 55 -23.54 3.61 36.25
CA GLU A 55 -24.20 4.63 35.44
C GLU A 55 -25.53 5.08 36.07
N ASN A 56 -26.28 4.14 36.68
CA ASN A 56 -27.57 4.41 37.30
C ASN A 56 -27.50 4.68 38.81
N LYS A 57 -26.33 5.12 39.32
CA LYS A 57 -26.11 5.50 40.73
C LYS A 57 -26.56 4.41 41.73
N GLY A 58 -26.30 3.15 41.43
CA GLY A 58 -26.63 2.02 42.30
C GLY A 58 -28.06 1.48 42.17
N ARG A 59 -28.82 1.91 41.16
CA ARG A 59 -30.17 1.43 40.88
C ARG A 59 -30.20 0.61 39.59
N MET A 60 -30.94 -0.48 39.57
CA MET A 60 -31.15 -1.30 38.39
C MET A 60 -32.49 -2.00 38.54
N SER A 61 -33.33 -1.95 37.51
CA SER A 61 -34.58 -2.71 37.51
C SER A 61 -34.31 -4.20 37.21
N LYS A 62 -35.16 -5.06 37.77
CA LYS A 62 -35.08 -6.51 37.57
C LYS A 62 -35.23 -6.91 36.09
N ASP A 63 -36.07 -6.20 35.36
CA ASP A 63 -36.28 -6.43 33.91
C ASP A 63 -35.02 -6.08 33.12
N ARG A 64 -34.27 -5.05 33.53
CA ARG A 64 -33.02 -4.64 32.87
C ARG A 64 -31.90 -5.65 33.11
N LEU A 65 -31.76 -6.14 34.34
CA LEU A 65 -30.83 -7.23 34.65
C LEU A 65 -31.17 -8.49 33.84
N PHE A 66 -32.47 -8.79 33.71
CA PHE A 66 -32.95 -9.91 32.89
C PHE A 66 -32.58 -9.73 31.41
N GLU A 67 -32.76 -8.56 30.80
CA GLU A 67 -32.37 -8.32 29.40
C GLU A 67 -30.87 -8.55 29.15
N ILE A 68 -30.02 -8.00 30.02
CA ILE A 68 -28.56 -8.16 29.91
C ILE A 68 -28.21 -9.64 30.01
N MET A 69 -28.70 -10.32 31.05
CA MET A 69 -28.41 -11.74 31.27
C MET A 69 -29.00 -12.65 30.19
N ASP A 70 -30.23 -12.43 29.72
CA ASP A 70 -30.85 -13.24 28.66
C ASP A 70 -30.04 -13.17 27.36
N THR A 71 -29.52 -11.99 27.03
CA THR A 71 -28.69 -11.79 25.83
C THR A 71 -27.39 -12.59 25.90
N PHE A 72 -26.70 -12.60 27.05
CA PHE A 72 -25.43 -13.33 27.22
C PHE A 72 -25.63 -14.82 27.46
N LEU A 73 -26.60 -15.21 28.28
CA LEU A 73 -26.81 -16.61 28.64
C LEU A 73 -27.34 -17.43 27.47
N ARG A 74 -28.23 -16.90 26.61
CA ARG A 74 -28.66 -17.63 25.39
C ARG A 74 -27.53 -17.91 24.40
N GLN A 75 -26.51 -17.06 24.39
CA GLN A 75 -25.43 -17.15 23.43
C GLN A 75 -24.30 -18.08 23.92
N TYR A 76 -24.17 -18.29 25.23
CA TYR A 76 -23.02 -18.97 25.84
C TYR A 76 -23.35 -20.02 26.92
N GLY A 77 -24.62 -20.33 27.24
CA GLY A 77 -24.96 -21.41 28.19
C GLY A 77 -26.40 -21.97 28.10
N ASP A 78 -26.61 -23.18 28.61
CA ASP A 78 -27.91 -23.89 28.62
C ASP A 78 -28.63 -23.72 29.98
N PHE A 79 -29.44 -22.67 30.10
CA PHE A 79 -30.21 -22.37 31.32
C PHE A 79 -31.71 -22.58 31.10
N GLU A 80 -32.27 -23.63 31.72
CA GLU A 80 -33.71 -23.94 31.64
C GLU A 80 -34.60 -22.85 32.28
N ASN A 81 -34.08 -22.04 33.22
CA ASN A 81 -34.88 -21.01 33.91
C ASN A 81 -34.05 -19.77 34.31
N ILE A 82 -33.85 -18.86 33.35
CA ILE A 82 -33.08 -17.61 33.51
C ILE A 82 -33.67 -16.71 34.62
N ASN A 83 -34.99 -16.71 34.78
CA ASN A 83 -35.68 -15.92 35.81
C ASN A 83 -35.23 -16.28 37.23
N SER A 84 -34.95 -17.55 37.52
CA SER A 84 -34.49 -17.97 38.84
C SER A 84 -33.09 -17.45 39.15
N VAL A 85 -32.22 -17.41 38.14
CA VAL A 85 -30.83 -16.94 38.28
C VAL A 85 -30.80 -15.42 38.50
N VAL A 86 -31.60 -14.69 37.72
CA VAL A 86 -31.74 -13.23 37.85
C VAL A 86 -32.34 -12.86 39.20
N ASN A 87 -33.32 -13.61 39.71
CA ASN A 87 -33.90 -13.38 41.04
C ASN A 87 -32.85 -13.51 42.16
N ASN A 88 -32.05 -14.57 42.14
CA ASN A 88 -31.02 -14.79 43.16
C ASN A 88 -29.97 -13.67 43.15
N ILE A 89 -29.51 -13.26 41.96
CA ILE A 89 -28.55 -12.16 41.82
C ILE A 89 -29.16 -10.84 42.30
N TYR A 90 -30.41 -10.58 41.96
CA TYR A 90 -31.10 -9.35 42.35
C TYR A 90 -31.32 -9.26 43.87
N GLU A 91 -31.67 -10.37 44.52
CA GLU A 91 -31.85 -10.46 45.98
C GLU A 91 -30.51 -10.34 46.73
N GLU A 92 -29.44 -10.97 46.24
CA GLU A 92 -28.12 -10.94 46.87
C GLU A 92 -27.40 -9.60 46.72
N LEU A 93 -27.60 -8.89 45.60
CA LEU A 93 -26.99 -7.58 45.38
C LEU A 93 -27.68 -6.43 46.16
N GLY A 94 -28.85 -6.68 46.76
CA GLY A 94 -29.54 -5.71 47.63
C GLY A 94 -29.90 -4.38 46.94
N ILE A 95 -30.19 -4.42 45.63
CA ILE A 95 -30.43 -3.22 44.80
C ILE A 95 -31.85 -2.67 45.05
N GLU A 96 -31.97 -1.36 45.28
CA GLU A 96 -33.29 -0.69 45.40
C GLU A 96 -34.06 -0.76 44.07
N PRO A 97 -35.34 -1.21 44.06
CA PRO A 97 -36.15 -1.24 42.85
C PRO A 97 -36.42 0.16 42.32
N GLU A 98 -36.15 0.36 41.04
CA GLU A 98 -36.56 1.57 40.33
C GLU A 98 -38.09 1.61 40.24
N GLU A 99 -38.73 2.61 40.86
CA GLU A 99 -40.15 2.88 40.62
C GLU A 99 -40.32 3.30 39.16
N SER A 100 -40.87 2.39 38.36
CA SER A 100 -41.11 2.58 36.94
C SER A 100 -42.02 3.79 36.72
N ASN A 101 -41.44 4.93 36.33
CA ASN A 101 -42.08 5.91 35.46
C ASN A 101 -41.07 6.96 34.94
N GLU A 102 -41.15 7.16 33.63
CA GLU A 102 -40.59 8.26 32.81
C GLU A 102 -39.21 8.07 32.11
N LEU A 103 -39.31 8.15 30.77
CA LEU A 103 -38.30 8.57 29.77
C LEU A 103 -37.26 7.52 29.34
N ALA A 104 -37.44 6.83 28.21
CA ALA A 104 -37.25 7.36 26.86
C ALA A 104 -35.96 8.21 26.71
N GLY A 105 -34.81 7.54 26.70
CA GLY A 105 -33.52 8.17 26.40
C GLY A 105 -32.44 7.15 26.09
N VAL A 106 -32.06 7.06 24.81
CA VAL A 106 -30.78 6.52 24.31
C VAL A 106 -30.54 5.01 24.53
N LEU A 107 -31.14 4.19 23.67
CA LEU A 107 -30.68 2.82 23.38
C LEU A 107 -29.42 2.86 22.49
N LYS A 108 -28.23 2.78 23.07
CA LYS A 108 -27.02 2.29 22.38
C LYS A 108 -26.95 0.77 22.56
N VAL A 109 -27.50 0.04 21.59
CA VAL A 109 -27.24 -1.40 21.47
C VAL A 109 -25.78 -1.56 21.02
N ILE A 110 -24.92 -2.00 21.93
CA ILE A 110 -23.54 -2.39 21.63
C ILE A 110 -23.60 -3.82 21.07
N GLU A 111 -23.32 -3.98 19.78
CA GLU A 111 -23.15 -5.30 19.16
C GLU A 111 -21.88 -5.99 19.71
N PRO A 112 -21.95 -7.27 20.15
CA PRO A 112 -20.82 -7.97 20.77
C PRO A 112 -19.72 -8.43 19.79
N THR A 113 -19.79 -8.10 18.50
CA THR A 113 -18.82 -8.59 17.48
C THR A 113 -17.60 -7.70 17.26
N LYS A 114 -17.38 -6.67 18.10
CA LYS A 114 -16.22 -5.75 17.96
C LYS A 114 -15.07 -5.93 18.97
N ILE A 115 -15.11 -6.88 19.89
CA ILE A 115 -14.11 -6.94 20.98
C ILE A 115 -13.08 -8.09 20.82
N LEU A 116 -13.20 -8.97 19.82
CA LEU A 116 -12.19 -10.02 19.56
C LEU A 116 -11.05 -9.62 18.60
N LYS A 117 -10.70 -8.32 18.57
CA LYS A 117 -9.42 -7.85 18.03
C LYS A 117 -8.82 -6.81 18.97
N SER A 118 -8.03 -7.31 19.91
CA SER A 118 -6.96 -6.64 20.63
C SER A 118 -7.26 -5.27 21.25
N GLU A 119 -7.27 -5.27 22.59
CA GLU A 119 -6.81 -4.16 23.40
C GLU A 119 -5.47 -3.62 22.88
N VAL A 120 -5.53 -2.50 22.16
CA VAL A 120 -4.45 -1.52 22.05
C VAL A 120 -5.14 -0.15 22.05
N GLU A 121 -5.02 0.57 23.16
CA GLU A 121 -5.17 2.02 23.30
C GLU A 121 -6.11 2.74 22.31
N THR A 122 -7.43 2.63 22.47
CA THR A 122 -8.36 3.59 21.84
C THR A 122 -8.58 4.80 22.74
N ASP A 123 -7.50 5.54 22.98
CA ASP A 123 -7.55 6.96 23.37
C ASP A 123 -6.64 7.84 22.49
N LYS A 124 -6.16 7.30 21.36
CA LYS A 124 -5.33 8.02 20.38
C LYS A 124 -5.87 7.86 18.95
N LEU A 125 -7.01 8.46 18.65
CA LEU A 125 -7.41 8.76 17.27
C LEU A 125 -8.02 10.18 17.20
N LYS A 126 -7.21 11.17 17.57
CA LYS A 126 -7.34 12.58 17.15
C LYS A 126 -6.15 12.98 16.28
N TYR A 127 -5.78 12.11 15.34
CA TYR A 127 -4.59 12.33 14.55
C TYR A 127 -4.79 11.82 13.11
N ASP A 128 -5.03 12.75 12.18
CA ASP A 128 -5.02 12.46 10.74
C ASP A 128 -3.56 12.57 10.25
N PRO A 129 -2.92 11.45 9.85
CA PRO A 129 -1.51 11.43 9.46
C PRO A 129 -1.16 12.41 8.35
N LEU A 130 -2.12 12.79 7.52
CA LEU A 130 -1.92 13.59 6.31
C LEU A 130 -1.98 15.11 6.54
N LEU A 131 -2.51 15.59 7.66
CA LEU A 131 -2.90 17.01 7.77
C LEU A 131 -2.55 17.74 9.07
N ASP A 132 -2.04 17.07 10.10
CA ASP A 132 -1.62 17.71 11.36
C ASP A 132 -2.60 18.78 11.89
N LEU A 133 -3.91 18.48 11.84
CA LEU A 133 -4.96 19.34 12.37
C LEU A 133 -5.58 18.67 13.60
N ASP A 134 -5.53 19.39 14.71
CA ASP A 134 -6.32 19.09 15.90
C ASP A 134 -7.80 19.37 15.54
N VAL A 135 -8.61 18.32 15.35
CA VAL A 135 -10.05 18.45 15.11
C VAL A 135 -10.74 18.75 16.46
N GLY A 136 -10.37 19.87 17.05
CA GLY A 136 -10.93 20.44 18.29
C GLY A 136 -11.81 21.66 18.05
N GLY A 137 -12.12 21.98 16.80
CA GLY A 137 -13.02 23.08 16.45
C GLY A 137 -14.47 22.62 16.35
N SER A 138 -15.26 22.94 17.37
CA SER A 138 -16.73 22.89 17.32
C SER A 138 -17.25 23.74 16.16
N GLY A 139 -17.49 23.11 15.01
CA GLY A 139 -18.11 23.75 13.85
C GLY A 139 -19.62 23.86 14.04
N ASN A 140 -20.14 25.08 14.00
CA ASN A 140 -21.57 25.40 14.04
C ASN A 140 -22.35 24.61 12.98
N PHE A 141 -23.15 23.63 13.42
CA PHE A 141 -24.18 23.00 12.60
C PHE A 141 -25.32 24.00 12.40
N ASN A 142 -25.36 24.66 11.25
CA ASN A 142 -26.53 25.39 10.79
C ASN A 142 -26.98 24.86 9.42
N LYS A 143 -27.54 23.65 9.43
CA LYS A 143 -28.60 23.21 8.52
C LYS A 143 -29.56 22.38 9.37
N ASN A 144 -30.76 22.91 9.65
CA ASN A 144 -31.84 22.20 10.35
C ASN A 144 -32.33 21.03 9.49
N ILE A 145 -31.61 19.91 9.52
CA ILE A 145 -32.11 18.63 9.03
C ILE A 145 -32.85 17.99 10.21
N PRO A 146 -34.15 17.63 10.07
CA PRO A 146 -34.89 16.93 11.12
C PRO A 146 -34.12 15.69 11.59
N ILE A 147 -34.06 15.45 12.90
CA ILE A 147 -33.34 14.32 13.53
C ILE A 147 -33.74 12.97 12.89
N GLY A 148 -34.98 12.83 12.42
CA GLY A 148 -35.43 11.64 11.70
C GLY A 148 -34.84 11.47 10.30
N GLU A 149 -34.54 12.55 9.58
CA GLU A 149 -33.92 12.50 8.25
C GLU A 149 -32.42 12.25 8.34
N SER A 150 -31.73 12.82 9.32
CA SER A 150 -30.30 12.56 9.55
C SER A 150 -30.04 11.11 9.93
N ILE A 151 -30.89 10.49 10.76
CA ILE A 151 -30.81 9.06 11.10
C ILE A 151 -31.08 8.18 9.86
N LYS A 152 -32.05 8.55 9.01
CA LYS A 152 -32.32 7.83 7.75
C LYS A 152 -31.14 7.93 6.78
N LEU A 153 -30.54 9.11 6.64
CA LEU A 153 -29.34 9.34 5.82
C LEU A 153 -28.14 8.53 6.34
N GLN A 154 -27.91 8.50 7.65
CA GLN A 154 -26.84 7.70 8.27
C GLN A 154 -27.06 6.19 8.06
N LYS A 155 -28.30 5.69 8.24
CA LYS A 155 -28.64 4.28 7.98
C LYS A 155 -28.48 3.91 6.51
N ALA A 156 -28.87 4.79 5.59
CA ALA A 156 -28.69 4.60 4.16
C ALA A 156 -27.20 4.56 3.77
N ALA A 157 -26.39 5.49 4.30
CA ALA A 157 -24.95 5.53 4.07
C ALA A 157 -24.24 4.28 4.64
N ALA A 158 -24.63 3.81 5.82
CA ALA A 158 -24.09 2.58 6.41
C ALA A 158 -24.42 1.34 5.57
N LYS A 159 -25.67 1.23 5.07
CA LYS A 159 -26.09 0.14 4.20
C LYS A 159 -25.34 0.14 2.86
N GLU A 160 -25.11 1.30 2.28
CA GLU A 160 -24.33 1.42 1.04
C GLU A 160 -22.85 1.08 1.29
N LYS A 161 -22.27 1.53 2.40
CA LYS A 161 -20.90 1.15 2.79
C LYS A 161 -20.74 -0.35 2.94
N GLU A 162 -21.70 -1.03 3.58
CA GLU A 162 -21.69 -2.49 3.74
C GLU A 162 -21.78 -3.19 2.37
N ARG A 163 -22.63 -2.69 1.47
CA ARG A 163 -22.73 -3.20 0.10
C ARG A 163 -21.40 -3.07 -0.65
N GLN A 164 -20.75 -1.91 -0.57
CA GLN A 164 -19.44 -1.69 -1.20
C GLN A 164 -18.37 -2.60 -0.60
N LEU A 165 -18.38 -2.83 0.71
CA LEU A 165 -17.42 -3.72 1.37
C LEU A 165 -17.60 -5.18 0.94
N ARG A 166 -18.84 -5.63 0.69
CA ARG A 166 -19.11 -6.97 0.12
C ARG A 166 -18.58 -7.08 -1.32
N LEU A 167 -18.79 -6.05 -2.14
CA LEU A 167 -18.26 -6.00 -3.51
C LEU A 167 -16.73 -5.99 -3.52
N LEU A 168 -16.09 -5.25 -2.62
CA LEU A 168 -14.64 -5.22 -2.45
C LEU A 168 -14.08 -6.62 -2.13
N LYS A 169 -14.70 -7.35 -1.19
CA LYS A 169 -14.30 -8.74 -0.90
C LYS A 169 -14.50 -9.69 -2.08
N GLN A 170 -15.54 -9.49 -2.89
CA GLN A 170 -15.74 -10.27 -4.11
C GLN A 170 -14.68 -9.94 -5.15
N TRP A 171 -14.32 -8.66 -5.29
CA TRP A 171 -13.28 -8.20 -6.20
C TRP A 171 -11.90 -8.72 -5.81
N GLU A 172 -11.56 -8.74 -4.52
CA GLU A 172 -10.32 -9.34 -4.01
C GLU A 172 -10.22 -10.83 -4.33
N LYS A 173 -11.32 -11.58 -4.20
CA LYS A 173 -11.38 -13.00 -4.58
C LYS A 173 -11.27 -13.25 -6.08
N GLN A 174 -11.55 -12.24 -6.91
CA GLN A 174 -11.42 -12.33 -8.37
C GLN A 174 -10.01 -11.96 -8.86
N LYS A 175 -9.11 -11.49 -7.99
CA LYS A 175 -7.71 -11.29 -8.37
C LYS A 175 -7.10 -12.62 -8.81
N LEU A 176 -6.38 -12.58 -9.91
CA LEU A 176 -5.67 -13.73 -10.46
C LEU A 176 -4.46 -14.01 -9.56
N GLU A 177 -4.41 -15.18 -8.94
CA GLU A 177 -3.26 -15.62 -8.14
C GLU A 177 -2.10 -16.05 -9.06
N VAL A 178 -0.88 -15.58 -8.76
CA VAL A 178 0.34 -16.06 -9.43
C VAL A 178 0.85 -17.33 -8.74
N PRO A 179 1.23 -18.36 -9.50
CA PRO A 179 1.79 -19.58 -8.92
C PRO A 179 3.15 -19.32 -8.27
N VAL A 180 3.42 -20.03 -7.18
CA VAL A 180 4.70 -19.97 -6.47
C VAL A 180 5.83 -20.41 -7.43
N PRO A 181 6.96 -19.69 -7.48
CA PRO A 181 8.09 -20.11 -8.32
C PRO A 181 8.61 -21.48 -7.88
N VAL A 182 9.09 -22.27 -8.84
CA VAL A 182 9.69 -23.60 -8.61
C VAL A 182 11.18 -23.51 -8.90
N CYS A 183 12.00 -24.01 -7.97
CA CYS A 183 13.45 -24.03 -8.12
C CYS A 183 13.88 -24.88 -9.32
N GLN A 184 14.88 -24.42 -10.08
CA GLN A 184 15.50 -25.22 -11.13
C GLN A 184 16.97 -25.51 -10.83
N HIS A 185 17.32 -26.79 -10.88
CA HIS A 185 18.70 -27.25 -10.68
C HIS A 185 19.55 -27.17 -11.96
N PRO A 186 20.86 -26.86 -11.85
CA PRO A 186 21.74 -26.65 -12.99
C PRO A 186 21.84 -27.85 -13.96
N ILE A 187 21.77 -29.09 -13.44
CA ILE A 187 21.95 -30.31 -14.24
C ILE A 187 20.74 -30.59 -15.14
N ASP A 188 19.51 -30.26 -14.70
CA ASP A 188 18.31 -30.40 -15.51
C ASP A 188 18.29 -29.47 -16.74
N ARG A 189 19.13 -28.42 -16.73
CA ARG A 189 19.31 -27.50 -17.86
C ARG A 189 20.19 -28.04 -18.96
N SER A 190 21.24 -28.79 -18.61
CA SER A 190 22.14 -29.39 -19.62
C SER A 190 21.38 -30.29 -20.61
N ARG A 191 20.23 -30.81 -20.19
CA ARG A 191 19.33 -31.66 -20.97
C ARG A 191 18.30 -30.88 -21.80
N ARG A 192 18.07 -29.59 -21.54
CA ARG A 192 16.99 -28.79 -22.16
C ARG A 192 17.55 -27.67 -23.04
N LYS A 193 17.23 -27.68 -24.34
CA LYS A 193 17.52 -26.55 -25.23
C LYS A 193 16.47 -25.46 -25.03
N LEU A 194 16.84 -24.37 -24.38
CA LEU A 194 16.04 -23.16 -24.35
C LEU A 194 15.90 -22.60 -25.77
N THR A 195 14.70 -22.14 -26.13
CA THR A 195 14.38 -21.55 -27.43
C THR A 195 13.73 -20.18 -27.23
N ASP A 196 13.81 -19.34 -28.26
CA ASP A 196 13.11 -18.05 -28.27
C ASP A 196 11.59 -18.25 -28.28
N ILE A 197 10.86 -17.39 -27.60
CA ILE A 197 9.40 -17.43 -27.54
C ILE A 197 8.86 -16.37 -28.50
N GLN A 198 8.19 -16.83 -29.56
CA GLN A 198 7.52 -15.96 -30.53
C GLN A 198 6.08 -16.41 -30.66
N ILE A 199 5.16 -15.58 -30.16
CA ILE A 199 3.73 -15.86 -30.16
C ILE A 199 3.04 -14.72 -30.92
N PRO A 200 2.67 -14.93 -32.19
CA PRO A 200 1.92 -13.95 -32.97
C PRO A 200 0.43 -13.95 -32.62
N ASN A 201 -0.25 -12.83 -32.89
CA ASN A 201 -1.72 -12.69 -32.82
C ASN A 201 -2.35 -13.04 -31.47
N ILE A 202 -1.77 -12.53 -30.39
CA ILE A 202 -2.34 -12.62 -29.04
C ILE A 202 -3.43 -11.57 -28.88
N THR A 203 -4.59 -12.03 -28.44
CA THR A 203 -5.71 -11.19 -28.05
C THR A 203 -6.19 -11.60 -26.66
N ILE A 204 -6.14 -10.66 -25.71
CA ILE A 204 -6.52 -10.90 -24.30
C ILE A 204 -7.67 -9.94 -23.96
N PHE A 205 -8.74 -10.49 -23.39
CA PHE A 205 -9.88 -9.73 -22.90
C PHE A 205 -10.02 -9.90 -21.39
N ILE A 206 -10.21 -8.80 -20.67
CA ILE A 206 -10.47 -8.79 -19.23
C ILE A 206 -11.77 -8.02 -18.99
N SER A 207 -12.75 -8.67 -18.37
CA SER A 207 -14.02 -8.04 -17.97
C SER A 207 -14.69 -7.23 -19.10
N GLY A 208 -14.60 -7.73 -20.35
CA GLY A 208 -15.18 -7.08 -21.53
C GLY A 208 -14.32 -6.00 -22.20
N ARG A 209 -13.15 -5.65 -21.64
CA ARG A 209 -12.17 -4.74 -22.26
C ARG A 209 -11.03 -5.53 -22.89
N ALA A 210 -10.68 -5.20 -24.14
CA ALA A 210 -9.48 -5.75 -24.78
C ALA A 210 -8.24 -5.16 -24.09
N LEU A 211 -7.42 -6.03 -23.51
CA LEU A 211 -6.09 -5.71 -22.98
C LEU A 211 -5.07 -5.68 -24.12
N LEU A 212 -5.06 -6.76 -24.90
CA LEU A 212 -4.24 -6.90 -26.11
C LEU A 212 -5.15 -7.26 -27.28
N SER A 213 -4.88 -6.69 -28.46
CA SER A 213 -5.57 -6.98 -29.71
C SER A 213 -4.55 -7.18 -30.83
N ASP A 214 -4.48 -8.40 -31.36
CA ASP A 214 -3.56 -8.80 -32.43
C ASP A 214 -2.10 -8.43 -32.13
N ALA A 215 -1.67 -8.59 -30.89
CA ALA A 215 -0.32 -8.28 -30.45
C ALA A 215 0.62 -9.48 -30.69
N SER A 216 1.93 -9.22 -30.82
CA SER A 216 2.94 -10.29 -30.88
C SER A 216 3.85 -10.23 -29.65
N LEU A 217 4.00 -11.36 -28.96
CA LEU A 217 4.93 -11.51 -27.84
C LEU A 217 6.20 -12.18 -28.34
N ASN A 218 7.31 -11.44 -28.35
CA ASN A 218 8.62 -11.89 -28.82
C ASN A 218 9.63 -11.74 -27.68
N LEU A 219 10.05 -12.86 -27.11
CA LEU A 219 11.06 -12.93 -26.05
C LEU A 219 12.23 -13.79 -26.55
N THR A 220 13.31 -13.11 -26.90
CA THR A 220 14.58 -13.70 -27.33
C THR A 220 15.44 -14.04 -26.11
N LEU A 221 16.20 -15.14 -26.16
CA LEU A 221 17.10 -15.57 -25.08
C LEU A 221 18.20 -14.56 -24.78
N LYS A 222 18.58 -14.44 -23.50
CA LYS A 222 19.59 -13.52 -22.96
C LYS A 222 19.25 -12.02 -23.08
N HIS A 223 18.08 -11.68 -23.62
CA HIS A 223 17.61 -10.30 -23.67
C HIS A 223 16.90 -9.90 -22.37
N LYS A 224 17.00 -8.61 -22.05
CA LYS A 224 16.42 -8.00 -20.86
C LYS A 224 15.45 -6.91 -21.32
N TYR A 225 14.18 -7.16 -21.13
CA TYR A 225 13.10 -6.32 -21.63
C TYR A 225 12.60 -5.39 -20.54
N GLY A 226 12.55 -4.09 -20.82
CA GLY A 226 11.83 -3.11 -20.01
C GLY A 226 10.39 -2.98 -20.50
N LEU A 227 9.40 -3.40 -19.71
CA LEU A 227 7.98 -3.25 -20.08
C LEU A 227 7.43 -1.92 -19.55
N ILE A 228 7.11 -1.02 -20.48
CA ILE A 228 6.69 0.35 -20.19
C ILE A 228 5.29 0.60 -20.75
N GLY A 229 4.48 1.28 -19.96
CA GLY A 229 3.13 1.68 -20.32
C GLY A 229 2.48 2.42 -19.16
N ARG A 230 1.34 3.05 -19.43
CA ARG A 230 0.58 3.82 -18.43
C ARG A 230 -0.05 2.90 -17.38
N ASN A 231 -0.30 3.42 -16.19
CA ASN A 231 -0.94 2.68 -15.11
C ASN A 231 -2.39 2.42 -15.45
N GLY A 232 -2.82 1.19 -15.17
CA GLY A 232 -4.13 0.69 -15.55
C GLY A 232 -4.25 0.22 -17.01
N ILE A 233 -3.16 0.20 -17.79
CA ILE A 233 -3.18 -0.48 -19.11
C ILE A 233 -3.10 -2.01 -18.98
N GLY A 234 -2.76 -2.52 -17.79
CA GLY A 234 -2.72 -3.95 -17.46
C GLY A 234 -1.36 -4.63 -17.63
N LYS A 235 -0.25 -3.91 -17.36
CA LYS A 235 1.13 -4.46 -17.32
C LYS A 235 1.24 -5.66 -16.38
N SER A 236 0.88 -5.48 -15.11
CA SER A 236 0.88 -6.54 -14.10
C SER A 236 0.00 -7.71 -14.53
N THR A 237 -1.17 -7.43 -15.10
CA THR A 237 -2.06 -8.47 -15.59
C THR A 237 -1.44 -9.26 -16.74
N LEU A 238 -0.76 -8.61 -17.68
CA LEU A 238 -0.01 -9.31 -18.74
C LEU A 238 1.04 -10.27 -18.15
N LEU A 239 1.78 -9.84 -17.12
CA LEU A 239 2.74 -10.71 -16.43
C LEU A 239 2.04 -11.91 -15.77
N THR A 240 0.90 -11.70 -15.11
CA THR A 240 0.12 -12.79 -14.50
C THR A 240 -0.36 -13.79 -15.55
N TYR A 241 -0.86 -13.33 -16.70
CA TYR A 241 -1.27 -14.21 -17.80
C TYR A 241 -0.10 -15.03 -18.37
N ILE A 242 1.10 -14.45 -18.44
CA ILE A 242 2.32 -15.16 -18.86
C ILE A 242 2.65 -16.26 -17.85
N VAL A 243 2.65 -15.96 -16.54
CA VAL A 243 3.05 -16.94 -15.51
C VAL A 243 2.03 -18.06 -15.36
N ARG A 244 0.75 -17.74 -15.45
CA ARG A 244 -0.33 -18.75 -15.44
C ARG A 244 -0.41 -19.57 -16.72
N ARG A 245 0.40 -19.24 -17.74
CA ARG A 245 0.43 -19.91 -19.05
C ARG A 245 -0.93 -19.87 -19.75
N GLU A 246 -1.71 -18.83 -19.51
CA GLU A 246 -3.01 -18.62 -20.16
C GLU A 246 -2.85 -18.13 -21.61
N ILE A 247 -1.66 -17.64 -21.98
CA ILE A 247 -1.33 -17.27 -23.35
C ILE A 247 -0.95 -18.55 -24.13
N PRO A 248 -1.71 -18.92 -25.18
CA PRO A 248 -1.40 -20.10 -25.98
C PRO A 248 -0.06 -19.91 -26.70
N GLY A 249 0.82 -20.92 -26.62
CA GLY A 249 2.13 -20.90 -27.28
C GLY A 249 3.33 -20.79 -26.34
N ILE A 250 3.12 -20.59 -25.03
CA ILE A 250 4.19 -20.68 -24.03
C ILE A 250 4.56 -22.17 -23.82
N PRO A 251 5.83 -22.59 -24.03
CA PRO A 251 6.22 -23.98 -23.84
C PRO A 251 6.07 -24.44 -22.38
N ALA A 252 5.59 -25.67 -22.17
CA ALA A 252 5.37 -26.22 -20.84
C ALA A 252 6.68 -26.44 -20.04
N ASP A 253 7.80 -26.57 -20.75
CA ASP A 253 9.10 -26.88 -20.17
C ASP A 253 9.85 -25.66 -19.60
N VAL A 254 9.38 -24.44 -19.94
CA VAL A 254 10.00 -23.18 -19.53
C VAL A 254 9.56 -22.81 -18.11
N SER A 255 10.50 -22.66 -17.19
CA SER A 255 10.18 -22.14 -15.85
C SER A 255 10.03 -20.62 -15.87
N ILE A 256 8.92 -20.14 -15.32
CA ILE A 256 8.59 -18.72 -15.23
C ILE A 256 8.42 -18.40 -13.75
N ALA A 257 9.15 -17.41 -13.24
CA ALA A 257 8.89 -16.83 -11.93
C ALA A 257 8.40 -15.40 -12.09
N CYS A 258 7.39 -15.03 -11.31
CA CYS A 258 6.97 -13.65 -11.13
C CYS A 258 6.99 -13.30 -9.65
N VAL A 259 7.47 -12.10 -9.35
CA VAL A 259 7.43 -11.55 -7.99
C VAL A 259 6.07 -10.88 -7.79
N GLU A 260 5.26 -11.43 -6.89
CA GLU A 260 4.02 -10.79 -6.45
C GLU A 260 4.22 -9.95 -5.19
N GLN A 261 3.36 -8.94 -5.05
CA GLN A 261 3.40 -7.98 -3.95
C GLN A 261 2.82 -8.52 -2.63
N GLU A 262 1.95 -9.53 -2.68
CA GLU A 262 1.23 -10.07 -1.50
C GLU A 262 1.42 -11.59 -1.40
N LEU A 263 2.53 -12.02 -0.77
CA LEU A 263 2.76 -13.44 -0.49
C LEU A 263 2.19 -13.83 0.88
N HIS A 264 1.47 -14.96 0.91
CA HIS A 264 1.08 -15.62 2.15
C HIS A 264 2.24 -16.47 2.67
N TYR A 265 2.83 -16.05 3.79
CA TYR A 265 3.90 -16.79 4.48
C TYR A 265 3.31 -17.64 5.60
N ARG A 266 3.97 -18.76 5.93
CA ARG A 266 3.59 -19.55 7.11
C ARG A 266 3.95 -18.77 8.39
N PRO A 267 3.13 -18.83 9.46
CA PRO A 267 3.34 -17.96 10.62
C PRO A 267 4.65 -18.13 11.38
N GLU A 268 5.26 -19.32 11.28
CA GLU A 268 6.47 -19.67 12.02
C GLU A 268 7.73 -19.66 11.16
N GLU A 269 7.61 -19.47 9.84
CA GLU A 269 8.71 -19.56 8.89
C GLU A 269 9.68 -18.39 9.07
N THR A 270 10.97 -18.71 9.15
CA THR A 270 12.05 -17.71 9.18
C THR A 270 12.34 -17.17 7.78
N VAL A 271 13.03 -16.02 7.70
CA VAL A 271 13.39 -15.42 6.41
C VAL A 271 14.21 -16.36 5.53
N LEU A 272 15.19 -17.04 6.12
CA LEU A 272 16.04 -17.99 5.39
C LEU A 272 15.22 -19.20 4.92
N GLU A 273 14.38 -19.76 5.79
CA GLU A 273 13.51 -20.90 5.44
C GLU A 273 12.52 -20.53 4.32
N ALA A 274 11.97 -19.32 4.32
CA ALA A 274 11.05 -18.85 3.27
C ALA A 274 11.66 -18.81 1.87
N VAL A 275 12.99 -18.63 1.78
CA VAL A 275 13.71 -18.71 0.50
C VAL A 275 14.02 -20.15 0.13
N LEU A 276 14.45 -20.95 1.12
CA LEU A 276 14.79 -22.35 0.90
C LEU A 276 13.56 -23.24 0.60
N SER A 277 12.37 -22.88 1.09
CA SER A 277 11.13 -23.65 0.92
C SER A 277 10.60 -23.69 -0.52
N ILE A 278 11.16 -22.87 -1.41
CA ILE A 278 10.91 -22.90 -2.86
C ILE A 278 11.47 -24.17 -3.50
N ASP A 279 12.57 -24.67 -2.94
CA ASP A 279 13.24 -25.86 -3.39
C ASP A 279 12.53 -27.08 -2.80
N THR A 280 11.35 -27.38 -3.36
CA THR A 280 10.51 -28.49 -2.92
C THR A 280 11.23 -29.82 -3.07
N GLU A 281 12.02 -29.99 -4.14
CA GLU A 281 12.82 -31.19 -4.38
C GLU A 281 13.85 -31.39 -3.26
N ARG A 282 14.63 -30.36 -2.91
CA ARG A 282 15.54 -30.42 -1.76
C ARG A 282 14.81 -30.74 -0.46
N PHE A 283 13.67 -30.10 -0.21
CA PHE A 283 12.91 -30.32 1.01
C PHE A 283 12.41 -31.75 1.13
N GLU A 284 11.82 -32.30 0.05
CA GLU A 284 11.34 -33.68 -0.02
C GLU A 284 12.48 -34.69 0.18
N LEU A 285 13.64 -34.48 -0.46
CA LEU A 285 14.81 -35.34 -0.31
C LEU A 285 15.37 -35.34 1.12
N LEU A 286 15.42 -34.18 1.78
CA LEU A 286 15.88 -34.07 3.17
C LEU A 286 14.87 -34.68 4.17
N GLU A 287 13.56 -34.58 3.91
CA GLU A 287 12.56 -35.28 4.71
C GLU A 287 12.61 -36.80 4.50
N GLU A 288 12.81 -37.26 3.27
CA GLU A 288 12.99 -38.67 2.94
C GLU A 288 14.26 -39.23 3.62
N GLU A 289 15.38 -38.50 3.57
CA GLU A 289 16.63 -38.83 4.27
C GLU A 289 16.38 -39.01 5.78
N LYS A 290 15.74 -38.03 6.44
CA LYS A 290 15.42 -38.11 7.88
C LYS A 290 14.54 -39.30 8.22
N ARG A 291 13.55 -39.61 7.37
CA ARG A 291 12.63 -40.73 7.58
C ARG A 291 13.35 -42.07 7.46
N LEU A 292 14.21 -42.23 6.46
CA LEU A 292 14.99 -43.45 6.25
C LEU A 292 16.05 -43.65 7.34
N LEU A 293 16.65 -42.58 7.86
CA LEU A 293 17.55 -42.64 9.01
C LEU A 293 16.82 -43.04 10.29
N ALA A 294 15.68 -42.42 10.60
CA ALA A 294 14.86 -42.76 11.77
C ALA A 294 14.34 -44.22 11.71
N GLY A 295 13.93 -44.68 10.52
CA GLY A 295 13.48 -46.07 10.32
C GLY A 295 14.59 -47.12 10.37
N ASN A 296 15.86 -46.74 10.20
CA ASN A 296 16.99 -47.64 10.36
C ASN A 296 17.43 -47.80 11.82
N ASP A 297 17.13 -46.81 12.68
CA ASP A 297 17.45 -46.82 14.12
C ASP A 297 16.41 -47.60 14.96
N GLU A 298 15.18 -47.77 14.48
CA GLU A 298 14.18 -48.61 15.15
C GLU A 298 14.52 -50.11 14.98
N GLU A 299 15.08 -50.73 16.03
CA GLU A 299 15.47 -52.15 16.16
C GLU A 299 14.31 -53.17 16.09
N SER A 300 13.23 -52.90 15.37
CA SER A 300 12.07 -53.80 15.27
C SER A 300 12.13 -54.67 14.02
N GLY A 301 12.86 -55.80 14.07
CA GLY A 301 12.57 -57.05 13.36
C GLY A 301 12.38 -57.08 11.83
N ASN A 302 12.49 -55.94 11.13
CA ASN A 302 12.27 -55.85 9.69
C ASN A 302 13.50 -56.40 8.93
N SER A 303 13.21 -57.31 7.99
CA SER A 303 14.17 -58.12 7.21
C SER A 303 15.40 -57.34 6.72
N GLU A 304 16.59 -57.95 6.76
CA GLU A 304 17.86 -57.41 6.22
C GLU A 304 17.70 -56.79 4.82
N LEU A 305 16.82 -57.36 3.98
CA LEU A 305 16.45 -56.84 2.66
C LEU A 305 15.92 -55.39 2.68
N LEU A 306 15.09 -55.01 3.67
CA LEU A 306 14.56 -53.65 3.78
C LEU A 306 15.66 -52.65 4.15
N LYS A 307 16.68 -53.08 4.91
CA LYS A 307 17.84 -52.24 5.23
C LYS A 307 18.74 -52.04 4.01
N GLU A 308 18.91 -53.07 3.17
CA GLU A 308 19.63 -52.97 1.89
C GLU A 308 18.90 -52.04 0.89
N GLU A 309 17.57 -52.13 0.80
CA GLU A 309 16.77 -51.23 -0.03
C GLU A 309 16.83 -49.78 0.47
N ASN A 310 16.71 -49.55 1.79
CA ASN A 310 16.82 -48.22 2.39
C ASN A 310 18.20 -47.60 2.17
N THR A 311 19.28 -48.39 2.28
CA THR A 311 20.65 -47.91 2.06
C THR A 311 20.92 -47.60 0.59
N ALA A 312 20.40 -48.41 -0.34
CA ALA A 312 20.44 -48.10 -1.78
C ALA A 312 19.69 -46.80 -2.11
N ARG A 313 18.51 -46.59 -1.51
CA ARG A 313 17.73 -45.36 -1.67
C ARG A 313 18.44 -44.14 -1.09
N LEU A 314 19.03 -44.26 0.11
CA LEU A 314 19.85 -43.21 0.71
C LEU A 314 21.04 -42.82 -0.18
N SER A 315 21.71 -43.78 -0.82
CA SER A 315 22.79 -43.48 -1.77
C SER A 315 22.31 -42.67 -2.96
N GLN A 316 21.13 -42.99 -3.53
CA GLN A 316 20.52 -42.21 -4.61
C GLN A 316 20.14 -40.80 -4.14
N ILE A 317 19.62 -40.66 -2.93
CA ILE A 317 19.28 -39.37 -2.33
C ILE A 317 20.54 -38.52 -2.15
N TYR A 318 21.64 -39.08 -1.61
CA TYR A 318 22.89 -38.34 -1.47
C TYR A 318 23.49 -37.92 -2.81
N GLU A 319 23.46 -38.81 -3.82
CA GLU A 319 23.87 -38.46 -5.19
C GLU A 319 23.04 -37.28 -5.71
N ARG A 320 21.70 -37.35 -5.59
CA ARG A 320 20.81 -36.26 -6.01
C ARG A 320 21.00 -34.97 -5.19
N LEU A 321 21.21 -35.06 -3.88
CA LEU A 321 21.50 -33.91 -3.02
C LEU A 321 22.81 -33.22 -3.39
N THR A 322 23.82 -33.98 -3.80
CA THR A 322 25.06 -33.41 -4.36
C THR A 322 24.84 -32.80 -5.74
N GLU A 323 24.03 -33.42 -6.60
CA GLU A 323 23.67 -32.88 -7.92
C GLU A 323 22.96 -31.51 -7.85
N ILE A 324 22.08 -31.34 -6.87
CA ILE A 324 21.33 -30.09 -6.68
C ILE A 324 22.11 -29.00 -5.90
N ASP A 325 23.35 -29.30 -5.49
CA ASP A 325 24.17 -28.48 -4.62
C ASP A 325 23.47 -28.11 -3.29
N ALA A 326 22.75 -29.07 -2.67
CA ALA A 326 21.90 -28.85 -1.50
C ALA A 326 22.65 -28.24 -0.30
N TYR A 327 23.93 -28.59 -0.14
CA TYR A 327 24.78 -28.12 0.97
C TYR A 327 25.22 -26.65 0.82
N THR A 328 25.23 -26.11 -0.41
CA THR A 328 25.55 -24.68 -0.64
C THR A 328 24.30 -23.80 -0.67
N ALA A 329 23.10 -24.40 -0.65
CA ALA A 329 21.81 -23.72 -0.72
C ALA A 329 21.68 -22.59 0.31
N GLU A 330 22.01 -22.85 1.58
CA GLU A 330 21.92 -21.87 2.66
C GLU A 330 22.83 -20.67 2.43
N ASN A 331 24.07 -20.91 1.97
CA ASN A 331 25.02 -19.85 1.66
C ASN A 331 24.55 -19.01 0.47
N ARG A 332 24.04 -19.65 -0.59
CA ARG A 332 23.49 -18.94 -1.77
C ARG A 332 22.30 -18.06 -1.38
N ALA A 333 21.35 -18.60 -0.62
CA ALA A 333 20.20 -17.85 -0.13
C ALA A 333 20.62 -16.68 0.78
N SER A 334 21.60 -16.91 1.67
CA SER A 334 22.14 -15.87 2.55
C SER A 334 22.83 -14.75 1.79
N VAL A 335 23.61 -15.05 0.75
CA VAL A 335 24.27 -14.02 -0.10
C VAL A 335 23.23 -13.14 -0.80
N ILE A 336 22.16 -13.72 -1.34
CA ILE A 336 21.07 -12.97 -1.99
C ILE A 336 20.36 -12.06 -0.97
N LEU A 337 20.01 -12.60 0.20
CA LEU A 337 19.33 -11.85 1.24
C LEU A 337 20.21 -10.72 1.79
N VAL A 338 21.48 -10.98 2.08
CA VAL A 338 22.42 -9.94 2.53
C VAL A 338 22.62 -8.87 1.46
N GLY A 339 22.69 -9.25 0.18
CA GLY A 339 22.74 -8.32 -0.95
C GLY A 339 21.52 -7.41 -1.06
N LEU A 340 20.34 -7.93 -0.71
CA LEU A 340 19.09 -7.16 -0.59
C LEU A 340 18.98 -6.36 0.72
N GLY A 341 20.01 -6.36 1.55
CA GLY A 341 20.14 -5.54 2.76
C GLY A 341 19.71 -6.22 4.06
N PHE A 342 19.46 -7.54 4.08
CA PHE A 342 19.18 -8.25 5.33
C PHE A 342 20.44 -8.42 6.18
N THR A 343 20.33 -8.22 7.49
CA THR A 343 21.41 -8.56 8.42
C THR A 343 21.36 -10.04 8.80
N GLN A 344 22.47 -10.58 9.29
CA GLN A 344 22.58 -11.98 9.74
C GLN A 344 21.56 -12.33 10.85
N GLU A 345 21.20 -11.36 11.68
CA GLU A 345 20.18 -11.52 12.72
C GLU A 345 18.78 -11.62 12.11
N MET A 346 18.47 -10.78 11.12
CA MET A 346 17.18 -10.78 10.43
C MET A 346 16.91 -12.07 9.65
N LEU A 347 17.94 -12.80 9.22
CA LEU A 347 17.77 -14.09 8.55
C LEU A 347 17.03 -15.13 9.42
N LYS A 348 17.17 -15.01 10.75
CA LYS A 348 16.56 -15.91 11.74
C LYS A 348 15.23 -15.39 12.27
N GLU A 349 14.82 -14.17 11.90
CA GLU A 349 13.54 -13.62 12.32
C GLU A 349 12.37 -14.23 11.54
N LYS A 350 11.18 -14.20 12.16
CA LYS A 350 9.94 -14.66 11.52
C LYS A 350 9.47 -13.65 10.48
N VAL A 351 9.07 -14.12 9.29
CA VAL A 351 8.65 -13.24 8.19
C VAL A 351 7.45 -12.36 8.54
N ILE A 352 6.54 -12.83 9.41
CA ILE A 352 5.38 -12.04 9.86
C ILE A 352 5.78 -10.79 10.65
N ARG A 353 6.93 -10.78 11.35
CA ARG A 353 7.38 -9.59 12.10
C ARG A 353 7.95 -8.51 11.20
N LEU A 354 8.35 -8.87 9.98
CA LEU A 354 8.88 -7.94 8.99
C LEU A 354 7.78 -7.04 8.44
N SER A 355 8.15 -5.79 8.12
CA SER A 355 7.27 -4.87 7.40
C SER A 355 7.01 -5.34 5.98
N GLY A 356 5.94 -4.85 5.34
CA GLY A 356 5.57 -5.23 3.97
C GLY A 356 6.71 -5.07 2.96
N GLY A 357 7.49 -3.99 3.07
CA GLY A 357 8.65 -3.77 2.20
C GLY A 357 9.76 -4.83 2.37
N TRP A 358 10.02 -5.28 3.60
CA TRP A 358 10.95 -6.38 3.84
C TRP A 358 10.41 -7.71 3.34
N ARG A 359 9.09 -7.96 3.49
CA ARG A 359 8.44 -9.15 2.90
C ARG A 359 8.52 -9.17 1.37
N MET A 360 8.45 -8.01 0.73
CA MET A 360 8.71 -7.89 -0.72
C MET A 360 10.14 -8.28 -1.07
N ARG A 361 11.12 -7.86 -0.26
CA ARG A 361 12.52 -8.26 -0.48
C ARG A 361 12.71 -9.77 -0.35
N VAL A 362 11.99 -10.41 0.57
CA VAL A 362 11.94 -11.89 0.64
C VAL A 362 11.33 -12.44 -0.65
N ALA A 363 10.19 -11.93 -1.12
CA ALA A 363 9.57 -12.35 -2.39
C ALA A 363 10.53 -12.26 -3.60
N LEU A 364 11.30 -11.17 -3.67
CA LEU A 364 12.33 -10.96 -4.69
C LEU A 364 13.48 -11.96 -4.53
N ALA A 365 13.99 -12.16 -3.31
CA ALA A 365 15.01 -13.17 -3.02
C ALA A 365 14.55 -14.56 -3.43
N ARG A 366 13.27 -14.88 -3.19
CA ARG A 366 12.63 -16.14 -3.58
C ARG A 366 12.66 -16.35 -5.09
N ALA A 367 12.19 -15.37 -5.86
CA ALA A 367 12.17 -15.47 -7.32
C ALA A 367 13.57 -15.56 -7.94
N ILE A 368 14.54 -14.84 -7.36
CA ILE A 368 15.94 -14.91 -7.79
C ILE A 368 16.55 -16.28 -7.47
N TYR A 369 16.33 -16.79 -6.25
CA TYR A 369 16.84 -18.09 -5.79
C TYR A 369 16.29 -19.25 -6.62
N ALA A 370 15.02 -19.19 -7.03
CA ALA A 370 14.38 -20.19 -7.89
C ALA A 370 15.11 -20.37 -9.23
N ASN A 371 15.83 -19.33 -9.67
CA ASN A 371 16.61 -19.32 -10.90
C ASN A 371 15.80 -19.78 -12.14
N PRO A 372 14.67 -19.11 -12.46
CA PRO A 372 13.78 -19.48 -13.57
C PRO A 372 14.41 -19.21 -14.94
N ASP A 373 13.80 -19.70 -16.02
CA ASP A 373 14.21 -19.39 -17.40
C ASP A 373 13.74 -18.00 -17.83
N ILE A 374 12.56 -17.59 -17.34
CA ILE A 374 12.00 -16.25 -17.49
C ILE A 374 11.76 -15.67 -16.11
N LEU A 375 12.42 -14.55 -15.82
CA LEU A 375 12.20 -13.77 -14.61
C LEU A 375 11.34 -12.55 -14.93
N LEU A 376 10.13 -12.49 -14.36
CA LEU A 376 9.22 -11.36 -14.45
C LEU A 376 9.26 -10.56 -13.15
N LEU A 377 9.60 -9.28 -13.24
CA LEU A 377 9.67 -8.37 -12.09
C LEU A 377 8.65 -7.25 -12.27
N ASP A 378 7.68 -7.17 -11.36
CA ASP A 378 6.70 -6.09 -11.34
C ASP A 378 7.06 -5.04 -10.30
N GLU A 379 7.54 -3.88 -10.77
CA GLU A 379 7.99 -2.73 -9.96
C GLU A 379 8.92 -3.12 -8.78
N PRO A 380 10.05 -3.80 -9.03
CA PRO A 380 10.90 -4.34 -7.97
C PRO A 380 11.55 -3.25 -7.10
N THR A 381 11.59 -1.99 -7.55
CA THR A 381 12.29 -0.87 -6.89
C THR A 381 11.49 -0.16 -5.81
N ASN A 382 10.15 -0.26 -5.78
CA ASN A 382 9.29 0.59 -4.94
C ASN A 382 9.52 0.45 -3.42
N HIS A 383 10.16 -0.64 -2.99
CA HIS A 383 10.43 -0.93 -1.57
C HIS A 383 11.92 -1.20 -1.30
N LEU A 384 12.78 -0.89 -2.27
CA LEU A 384 14.22 -1.05 -2.16
C LEU A 384 14.87 0.29 -1.85
N ASP A 385 15.88 0.25 -1.00
CA ASP A 385 16.75 1.40 -0.78
C ASP A 385 17.83 1.47 -1.86
N ILE A 386 18.58 2.57 -1.91
CA ILE A 386 19.61 2.81 -2.93
C ILE A 386 20.66 1.68 -2.98
N LEU A 387 21.01 1.08 -1.83
CA LEU A 387 21.98 -0.02 -1.76
C LEU A 387 21.41 -1.29 -2.38
N ALA A 388 20.20 -1.70 -1.98
CA ALA A 388 19.53 -2.88 -2.52
C ALA A 388 19.19 -2.72 -4.01
N VAL A 389 18.79 -1.52 -4.46
CA VAL A 389 18.59 -1.22 -5.89
C VAL A 389 19.90 -1.37 -6.67
N THR A 390 21.00 -0.81 -6.16
CA THR A 390 22.30 -0.91 -6.85
C THR A 390 22.81 -2.35 -6.89
N TRP A 391 22.60 -3.13 -5.82
CA TRP A 391 22.90 -4.56 -5.83
C TRP A 391 22.06 -5.31 -6.86
N LEU A 392 20.74 -5.06 -6.89
CA LEU A 392 19.82 -5.67 -7.85
C LEU A 392 20.18 -5.32 -9.29
N GLU A 393 20.54 -4.06 -9.58
CA GLU A 393 21.03 -3.64 -10.89
C GLU A 393 22.25 -4.45 -11.35
N ASN A 394 23.25 -4.62 -10.46
CA ASN A 394 24.45 -5.40 -10.79
C ASN A 394 24.14 -6.88 -10.96
N PHE A 395 23.28 -7.43 -10.10
CA PHE A 395 22.83 -8.81 -10.21
C PHE A 395 22.08 -9.07 -11.53
N LEU A 396 21.15 -8.18 -11.90
CA LEU A 396 20.39 -8.30 -13.14
C LEU A 396 21.25 -8.04 -14.38
N LYS A 397 22.36 -7.29 -14.28
CA LYS A 397 23.35 -7.17 -15.37
C LYS A 397 24.09 -8.48 -15.64
N GLU A 398 24.39 -9.25 -14.61
CA GLU A 398 25.04 -10.57 -14.74
C GLU A 398 24.06 -11.68 -15.13
N TRP A 399 22.75 -11.44 -14.98
CA TRP A 399 21.70 -12.38 -15.38
C TRP A 399 21.80 -12.73 -16.87
N ASP A 400 21.90 -14.02 -17.18
CA ASP A 400 22.15 -14.54 -18.53
C ASP A 400 20.88 -15.08 -19.22
N LYS A 401 19.72 -14.98 -18.57
CA LYS A 401 18.43 -15.48 -19.07
C LYS A 401 17.46 -14.36 -19.42
N ILE A 402 16.25 -14.72 -19.83
CA ILE A 402 15.20 -13.75 -20.15
C ILE A 402 14.75 -13.07 -18.87
N CYS A 403 14.77 -11.74 -18.87
CA CYS A 403 14.22 -10.93 -17.79
C CYS A 403 13.26 -9.89 -18.37
N VAL A 404 12.07 -9.79 -17.82
CA VAL A 404 11.10 -8.73 -18.15
C VAL A 404 10.87 -7.91 -16.90
N ILE A 405 11.21 -6.63 -16.96
CA ILE A 405 11.17 -5.71 -15.84
C ILE A 405 10.12 -4.65 -16.13
N VAL A 406 9.07 -4.61 -15.33
CA VAL A 406 8.18 -3.45 -15.25
C VAL A 406 8.78 -2.51 -14.21
N SER A 407 9.19 -1.32 -14.64
CA SER A 407 9.68 -0.31 -13.70
C SER A 407 9.35 1.08 -14.21
N HIS A 408 9.16 1.99 -13.24
CA HIS A 408 9.07 3.42 -13.47
C HIS A 408 10.40 4.14 -13.19
N SER A 409 11.47 3.41 -12.85
CA SER A 409 12.80 3.99 -12.68
C SER A 409 13.55 4.03 -14.01
N ARG A 410 13.88 5.26 -14.46
CA ARG A 410 14.70 5.48 -15.66
C ARG A 410 16.08 4.85 -15.54
N ASP A 411 16.71 4.98 -14.36
CA ASP A 411 18.05 4.47 -14.11
C ASP A 411 18.14 2.95 -14.22
N LEU A 412 17.20 2.22 -13.60
CA LEU A 412 17.17 0.76 -13.68
C LEU A 412 17.01 0.29 -15.13
N LEU A 413 16.06 0.88 -15.85
CA LEU A 413 15.79 0.54 -17.26
C LEU A 413 17.01 0.85 -18.13
N ASN A 414 17.69 1.97 -17.90
CA ASN A 414 18.87 2.35 -18.66
C ASN A 414 20.09 1.47 -18.37
N GLN A 415 20.23 0.98 -17.14
CA GLN A 415 21.38 0.20 -16.74
C GLN A 415 21.24 -1.31 -17.04
N VAL A 416 20.03 -1.84 -17.04
CA VAL A 416 19.77 -3.30 -17.12
C VAL A 416 19.16 -3.72 -18.45
N CYS A 417 18.24 -2.95 -19.02
CA CYS A 417 17.47 -3.39 -20.19
C CYS A 417 18.27 -3.24 -21.49
N SER A 418 18.15 -4.25 -22.35
CA SER A 418 18.68 -4.25 -23.72
C SER A 418 17.63 -3.78 -24.73
N ASP A 419 16.36 -4.00 -24.42
CA ASP A 419 15.23 -3.72 -25.28
C ASP A 419 14.07 -3.18 -24.44
N ILE A 420 13.26 -2.31 -25.01
CA ILE A 420 12.06 -1.75 -24.38
C ILE A 420 10.82 -2.27 -25.10
N ILE A 421 9.90 -2.86 -24.34
CA ILE A 421 8.55 -3.22 -24.77
C ILE A 421 7.63 -2.08 -24.35
N HIS A 422 7.17 -1.31 -25.32
CA HIS A 422 6.18 -0.27 -25.08
C HIS A 422 4.77 -0.83 -25.34
N PHE A 423 3.99 -0.88 -24.26
CA PHE A 423 2.60 -1.27 -24.27
C PHE A 423 1.74 -0.02 -24.46
N ASN A 424 1.19 0.14 -25.67
CA ASN A 424 0.29 1.22 -26.03
C ASN A 424 -0.77 0.75 -27.04
N ASP A 425 -1.96 1.35 -27.00
CA ASP A 425 -3.08 1.08 -27.91
C ASP A 425 -3.40 -0.43 -28.06
N ASN A 426 -3.40 -1.16 -26.95
CA ASN A 426 -3.65 -2.61 -26.89
C ASN A 426 -2.65 -3.45 -27.72
N LYS A 427 -1.46 -2.91 -28.01
CA LYS A 427 -0.38 -3.58 -28.76
C LYS A 427 0.95 -3.49 -28.03
N LEU A 428 1.84 -4.42 -28.35
CA LEU A 428 3.22 -4.47 -27.86
C LEU A 428 4.15 -4.02 -28.98
N THR A 429 4.91 -2.95 -28.75
CA THR A 429 5.90 -2.42 -29.70
C THR A 429 7.30 -2.55 -29.11
N TYR A 430 8.24 -3.06 -29.89
CA TYR A 430 9.60 -3.36 -29.43
C TYR A 430 10.58 -2.33 -29.96
N TYR A 431 11.39 -1.78 -29.07
CA TYR A 431 12.46 -0.83 -29.36
C TYR A 431 13.77 -1.43 -28.88
N LYS A 432 14.80 -1.39 -29.74
CA LYS A 432 16.14 -1.84 -29.37
C LYS A 432 16.89 -0.69 -28.69
N GLY A 433 17.52 -0.97 -27.55
CA GLY A 433 18.26 0.01 -26.78
C GLY A 433 17.68 0.24 -25.38
N ASN A 434 18.26 1.23 -24.69
CA ASN A 434 17.89 1.64 -23.36
C ASN A 434 16.65 2.57 -23.36
N TYR A 435 16.23 3.04 -22.18
CA TYR A 435 15.06 3.93 -22.06
C TYR A 435 15.24 5.25 -22.81
N ASP A 436 16.42 5.86 -22.74
CA ASP A 436 16.68 7.16 -23.38
C ASP A 436 16.56 7.07 -24.91
N THR A 437 17.14 6.03 -25.51
CA THR A 437 17.00 5.77 -26.95
C THR A 437 15.55 5.52 -27.35
N PHE A 438 14.77 4.85 -26.49
CA PHE A 438 13.34 4.67 -26.69
C PHE A 438 12.58 6.01 -26.68
N GLU A 439 12.86 6.90 -25.71
CA GLU A 439 12.20 8.21 -25.62
C GLU A 439 12.49 9.08 -26.85
N GLU A 440 13.75 9.11 -27.28
CA GLU A 440 14.17 9.81 -28.50
C GLU A 440 13.47 9.25 -29.74
N VAL A 441 13.57 7.93 -29.98
CA VAL A 441 12.97 7.29 -31.15
C VAL A 441 11.45 7.49 -31.15
N ARG A 442 10.79 7.33 -30.00
CA ARG A 442 9.34 7.56 -29.86
C ARG A 442 8.96 9.00 -30.18
N SER A 443 9.72 9.98 -29.69
CA SER A 443 9.45 11.39 -29.96
C SER A 443 9.54 11.71 -31.45
N ILE A 444 10.56 11.16 -32.13
CA ILE A 444 10.76 11.30 -33.58
C ILE A 444 9.61 10.63 -34.32
N ASP A 445 9.22 9.41 -33.92
CA ASP A 445 8.15 8.64 -34.54
C ASP A 445 6.78 9.34 -34.40
N LEU A 446 6.51 9.96 -33.25
CA LEU A 446 5.33 10.79 -33.03
C LEU A 446 5.33 12.05 -33.90
N ILE A 447 6.47 12.75 -34.02
CA ILE A 447 6.60 13.92 -34.90
C ILE A 447 6.39 13.53 -36.37
N LEU A 448 6.95 12.40 -36.80
CA LEU A 448 6.79 11.88 -38.16
C LEU A 448 5.33 11.51 -38.46
N LYS A 449 4.66 10.82 -37.53
CA LYS A 449 3.23 10.49 -37.65
C LYS A 449 2.37 11.75 -37.70
N GLN A 450 2.64 12.74 -36.85
CA GLN A 450 1.91 14.01 -36.87
C GLN A 450 2.09 14.74 -38.21
N LYS A 451 3.32 14.84 -38.73
CA LYS A 451 3.57 15.44 -40.05
C LYS A 451 2.87 14.68 -41.19
N HIS A 452 2.85 13.35 -41.14
CA HIS A 452 2.13 12.54 -42.13
C HIS A 452 0.62 12.78 -42.08
N LEU A 453 0.04 12.88 -40.89
CA LEU A 453 -1.37 13.22 -40.70
C LEU A 453 -1.70 14.62 -41.24
N GLU A 454 -0.85 15.62 -40.94
CA GLU A 454 -1.01 16.99 -41.45
C GLU A 454 -0.94 17.04 -42.98
N GLN A 455 0.01 16.31 -43.59
CA GLN A 455 0.13 16.20 -45.04
C GLN A 455 -1.10 15.55 -45.68
N GLN A 456 -1.61 14.46 -45.11
CA GLN A 456 -2.83 13.82 -45.60
C GLN A 456 -4.06 14.69 -45.42
N ALA A 457 -4.18 15.41 -44.30
CA ALA A 457 -5.28 16.34 -44.07
C ALA A 457 -5.26 17.48 -45.10
N ALA A 458 -4.09 18.06 -45.37
CA ALA A 458 -3.92 19.10 -46.39
C ALA A 458 -4.22 18.58 -47.81
N GLU A 459 -3.83 17.35 -48.14
CA GLU A 459 -4.17 16.71 -49.41
C GLU A 459 -5.68 16.48 -49.55
N LYS A 460 -6.32 15.94 -48.51
CA LYS A 460 -7.78 15.76 -48.44
C LYS A 460 -8.50 17.09 -48.63
N GLU A 461 -8.07 18.14 -47.94
CA GLU A 461 -8.68 19.46 -48.06
C GLU A 461 -8.49 20.05 -49.47
N ARG A 462 -7.32 19.90 -50.07
CA ARG A 462 -7.05 20.34 -51.44
C ARG A 462 -7.96 19.63 -52.45
N ILE A 463 -8.14 18.32 -52.31
CA ILE A 463 -9.02 17.52 -53.17
C ILE A 463 -10.48 17.91 -52.94
N GLN A 464 -10.90 18.13 -51.69
CA GLN A 464 -12.25 18.58 -51.35
C GLN A 464 -12.57 19.93 -51.97
N ARG A 465 -11.68 20.94 -51.83
CA ARG A 465 -11.83 22.25 -52.48
C ARG A 465 -11.92 22.15 -54.00
N PHE A 466 -11.23 21.19 -54.62
CA PHE A 466 -11.34 20.93 -56.06
C PHE A 466 -12.70 20.33 -56.43
N ILE A 467 -13.19 19.36 -55.65
CA ILE A 467 -14.51 18.76 -55.83
C ILE A 467 -15.58 19.85 -55.69
N ASP A 468 -15.56 20.64 -54.62
CA ASP A 468 -16.56 21.68 -54.35
C ASP A 468 -16.59 22.74 -55.44
N ARG A 469 -15.41 23.15 -55.95
CA ARG A 469 -15.31 24.14 -57.03
C ARG A 469 -15.85 23.64 -58.37
N PHE A 470 -15.66 22.36 -58.68
CA PHE A 470 -15.98 21.81 -60.00
C PHE A 470 -17.20 20.88 -60.03
N ARG A 471 -17.92 20.73 -58.90
CA ARG A 471 -19.09 19.85 -58.75
C ARG A 471 -20.20 20.11 -59.78
N CYS A 472 -20.42 21.38 -60.13
CA CYS A 472 -21.49 21.80 -61.04
C CYS A 472 -21.05 21.92 -62.52
N ASN A 473 -19.80 21.57 -62.86
CA ASN A 473 -19.29 21.71 -64.22
C ASN A 473 -19.33 20.37 -64.98
N ALA A 474 -20.25 20.27 -65.95
CA ALA A 474 -20.48 19.06 -66.74
C ALA A 474 -19.22 18.55 -67.50
N SER A 475 -18.35 19.46 -67.96
CA SER A 475 -17.13 19.10 -68.72
C SER A 475 -16.06 18.40 -67.86
N ARG A 476 -16.08 18.57 -66.54
CA ARG A 476 -15.09 18.04 -65.59
C ARG A 476 -15.65 16.95 -64.67
N ALA A 477 -16.88 16.50 -64.94
CA ALA A 477 -17.59 15.53 -64.09
C ALA A 477 -16.82 14.21 -63.90
N SER A 478 -16.17 13.69 -64.95
CA SER A 478 -15.35 12.46 -64.88
C SER A 478 -14.13 12.62 -63.96
N LEU A 479 -13.48 13.78 -63.99
CA LEU A 479 -12.32 14.09 -63.15
C LEU A 479 -12.73 14.25 -61.68
N VAL A 480 -13.86 14.91 -61.41
CA VAL A 480 -14.43 15.02 -60.06
C VAL A 480 -14.81 13.64 -59.50
N GLN A 481 -15.46 12.79 -60.29
CA GLN A 481 -15.79 11.40 -59.92
C GLN A 481 -14.54 10.59 -59.58
N SER A 482 -13.45 10.73 -60.35
CA SER A 482 -12.19 10.04 -60.05
C SER A 482 -11.57 10.47 -58.72
N ARG A 483 -11.70 11.76 -58.35
CA ARG A 483 -11.16 12.33 -57.12
C ARG A 483 -12.01 11.99 -55.89
N ILE A 484 -13.34 11.89 -56.04
CA ILE A 484 -14.24 11.34 -55.01
C ILE A 484 -13.85 9.90 -54.70
N LYS A 485 -13.68 9.07 -55.74
CA LYS A 485 -13.28 7.66 -55.57
C LYS A 485 -11.87 7.51 -54.98
N TYR A 486 -10.95 8.42 -55.27
CA TYR A 486 -9.63 8.46 -54.63
C TYR A 486 -9.74 8.82 -53.15
N LEU A 487 -10.58 9.80 -52.80
CA LEU A 487 -10.81 10.21 -51.42
C LEU A 487 -11.46 9.09 -50.58
N GLU A 488 -12.35 8.30 -51.17
CA GLU A 488 -12.95 7.09 -50.55
C GLU A 488 -11.94 5.94 -50.35
N ARG A 489 -10.89 5.88 -51.18
CA ARG A 489 -9.84 4.85 -51.10
C ARG A 489 -8.67 5.24 -50.21
N LEU A 490 -8.59 6.49 -49.77
CA LEU A 490 -7.53 6.92 -48.87
C LEU A 490 -7.63 6.12 -47.57
N PRO A 491 -6.54 5.48 -47.11
CA PRO A 491 -6.55 4.76 -45.86
C PRO A 491 -6.91 5.72 -44.72
N ILE A 492 -7.78 5.26 -43.82
CA ILE A 492 -8.07 5.97 -42.59
C ILE A 492 -6.83 5.80 -41.71
N LEU A 493 -5.99 6.82 -41.63
CA LEU A 493 -4.95 6.86 -40.61
C LEU A 493 -5.62 7.08 -39.25
N GLU A 494 -5.23 6.27 -38.27
CA GLU A 494 -5.59 6.51 -36.88
C GLU A 494 -5.00 7.86 -36.45
N GLU A 495 -5.83 8.71 -35.84
CA GLU A 495 -5.35 9.96 -35.26
C GLU A 495 -4.31 9.63 -34.17
N VAL A 496 -3.21 10.40 -34.15
CA VAL A 496 -2.27 10.37 -33.02
C VAL A 496 -3.03 10.89 -31.80
N ARG A 497 -3.63 9.97 -31.03
CA ARG A 497 -4.15 10.27 -29.71
C ARG A 497 -2.96 10.65 -28.86
N LYS A 498 -2.75 11.95 -28.66
CA LYS A 498 -1.82 12.41 -27.63
C LYS A 498 -2.39 11.93 -26.30
N ASP A 499 -1.58 11.19 -25.55
CA ASP A 499 -1.95 10.86 -24.18
C ASP A 499 -2.33 12.15 -23.45
N PRO A 500 -3.46 12.18 -22.70
CA PRO A 500 -3.82 13.35 -21.93
C PRO A 500 -2.68 13.69 -20.99
N THR A 501 -2.11 14.89 -21.17
CA THR A 501 -1.02 15.40 -20.35
C THR A 501 -1.51 15.51 -18.92
N VAL A 502 -0.92 14.74 -18.01
CA VAL A 502 -1.16 14.90 -16.58
C VAL A 502 -0.51 16.23 -16.18
N VAL A 503 -1.26 17.12 -15.53
CA VAL A 503 -0.73 18.39 -15.03
C VAL A 503 -1.03 18.44 -13.55
N PHE A 504 0.00 18.39 -12.71
CA PHE A 504 -0.18 18.68 -11.29
C PHE A 504 -0.13 20.19 -11.12
N ASP A 505 -1.14 20.76 -10.45
CA ASP A 505 -1.20 22.19 -10.18
C ASP A 505 -1.40 22.39 -8.67
N PHE A 506 -0.30 22.75 -7.99
CA PHE A 506 -0.29 23.03 -6.55
C PHE A 506 -0.56 24.51 -6.23
N ASN A 507 -0.63 25.38 -7.25
CA ASN A 507 -0.82 26.82 -7.10
C ASN A 507 -2.28 27.26 -7.28
N ALA A 508 -3.22 26.31 -7.26
CA ALA A 508 -4.55 26.45 -7.88
C ALA A 508 -5.58 27.29 -7.13
N MET A 509 -5.26 27.90 -5.98
CA MET A 509 -6.13 28.89 -5.35
C MET A 509 -5.33 30.04 -4.74
N ASP A 510 -5.00 31.02 -5.59
CA ASP A 510 -4.89 32.39 -5.13
C ASP A 510 -6.26 32.81 -4.58
N ILE A 511 -6.50 32.56 -3.29
CA ILE A 511 -7.55 33.28 -2.56
C ILE A 511 -7.07 34.72 -2.54
N SER A 512 -7.75 35.58 -3.30
CA SER A 512 -7.56 37.03 -3.26
C SER A 512 -7.62 37.50 -1.81
N GLY A 513 -6.45 37.78 -1.21
CA GLY A 513 -6.37 38.26 0.17
C GLY A 513 -5.19 37.77 1.00
N SER A 514 -4.47 36.70 0.62
CA SER A 514 -3.21 36.35 1.29
C SER A 514 -2.01 36.94 0.56
N THR A 515 -1.85 38.25 0.67
CA THR A 515 -0.62 38.94 0.30
C THR A 515 0.47 38.56 1.29
N ILE A 516 1.15 37.44 1.04
CA ILE A 516 2.58 37.29 1.35
C ILE A 516 3.31 37.04 0.02
N THR A 517 2.97 37.85 -0.98
CA THR A 517 3.75 38.06 -2.20
C THR A 517 4.08 39.53 -2.31
N GLY A 518 4.63 40.09 -1.22
CA GLY A 518 5.51 41.23 -1.35
C GLY A 518 6.80 40.74 -2.03
N LYS A 519 6.90 40.93 -3.35
CA LYS A 519 8.18 40.96 -4.08
C LYS A 519 8.97 42.23 -3.69
N SER A 520 9.16 42.43 -2.39
CA SER A 520 9.97 43.48 -1.81
C SER A 520 10.65 42.89 -0.58
N ASP A 521 11.98 42.78 -0.69
CA ASP A 521 12.97 42.25 0.25
C ASP A 521 13.20 40.73 0.21
N ASP A 522 14.46 40.36 -0.06
CA ASP A 522 15.11 39.04 -0.08
C ASP A 522 15.04 38.28 1.27
N THR A 523 14.02 38.52 2.09
CA THR A 523 13.88 37.91 3.41
C THR A 523 13.05 36.64 3.30
N TYR A 524 13.70 35.52 3.02
CA TYR A 524 13.05 34.21 3.09
C TYR A 524 12.50 33.98 4.52
N VAL A 525 11.21 33.68 4.62
CA VAL A 525 10.56 33.41 5.90
C VAL A 525 10.95 32.00 6.36
N SER A 526 11.58 31.90 7.53
CA SER A 526 11.82 30.61 8.19
C SER A 526 10.48 30.02 8.63
N LEU A 527 10.12 28.87 8.06
CA LEU A 527 8.87 28.18 8.35
C LEU A 527 9.00 27.28 9.59
N ILE A 528 10.10 26.53 9.66
CA ILE A 528 10.39 25.59 10.75
C ILE A 528 11.86 25.67 11.11
N GLU A 529 12.15 25.78 12.41
CA GLU A 529 13.49 25.80 12.96
C GLU A 529 13.64 24.66 13.99
N CYS A 530 14.51 23.71 13.68
CA CYS A 530 14.87 22.59 14.56
C CYS A 530 16.22 22.88 15.21
N CYS A 531 16.27 22.87 16.55
CA CYS A 531 17.49 23.12 17.33
C CYS A 531 17.81 21.93 18.25
N GLY A 532 18.91 21.24 17.96
CA GLY A 532 19.47 20.16 18.79
C GLY A 532 18.52 19.00 19.07
N VAL A 533 17.72 18.63 18.07
CA VAL A 533 16.61 17.68 18.25
C VAL A 533 17.13 16.25 18.36
N SER A 534 16.70 15.54 19.40
CA SER A 534 16.97 14.11 19.57
C SER A 534 15.70 13.34 19.90
N PHE A 535 15.59 12.11 19.41
CA PHE A 535 14.43 11.25 19.63
C PHE A 535 14.80 9.75 19.70
N TYR A 536 14.15 9.04 20.62
CA TYR A 536 14.23 7.58 20.76
C TYR A 536 12.83 6.98 20.98
N TYR A 537 12.63 5.76 20.48
CA TYR A 537 11.45 4.96 20.85
C TYR A 537 11.78 4.13 22.10
N SER A 538 10.91 4.17 23.11
CA SER A 538 10.91 3.21 24.21
C SER A 538 10.19 1.94 23.76
N GLN A 539 10.83 0.77 23.80
CA GLN A 539 10.14 -0.50 23.65
C GLN A 539 9.96 -1.14 25.03
N GLU A 540 8.75 -1.57 25.36
CA GLU A 540 8.41 -2.15 26.67
C GLU A 540 8.93 -3.59 26.85
N SER A 541 9.18 -4.31 25.75
CA SER A 541 9.50 -5.75 25.76
C SER A 541 10.99 -6.07 25.87
N SER A 542 11.86 -5.07 25.74
CA SER A 542 13.30 -5.20 25.95
C SER A 542 13.80 -3.84 26.43
N ASN A 543 14.59 -3.81 27.50
CA ASN A 543 15.12 -2.60 28.14
C ASN A 543 16.14 -1.84 27.24
N THR A 544 15.91 -1.81 25.93
CA THR A 544 16.74 -1.21 24.89
C THR A 544 16.03 0.00 24.30
N THR A 545 16.63 1.18 24.48
CA THR A 545 16.20 2.41 23.84
C THR A 545 16.67 2.43 22.38
N LYS A 546 15.73 2.32 21.43
CA LYS A 546 16.08 2.46 20.02
C LYS A 546 16.14 3.94 19.67
N GLN A 547 17.31 4.53 19.88
CA GLN A 547 17.60 5.89 19.43
C GLN A 547 17.51 5.95 17.90
N ILE A 548 16.79 6.94 17.37
CA ILE A 548 16.57 7.11 15.93
C ILE A 548 17.38 8.29 15.41
N VAL A 549 17.28 9.45 16.08
CA VAL A 549 18.05 10.64 15.70
C VAL A 549 18.67 11.31 16.93
N HIS A 550 19.89 11.80 16.77
CA HIS A 550 20.67 12.52 17.76
C HIS A 550 21.06 13.91 17.25
N ASP A 551 20.79 14.92 18.08
CA ASP A 551 21.30 16.30 18.01
C ASP A 551 21.35 16.90 16.60
N PHE A 552 20.21 16.88 15.88
CA PHE A 552 20.15 17.51 14.57
C PHE A 552 19.58 18.93 14.66
N SER A 553 20.17 19.82 13.86
CA SER A 553 19.68 21.19 13.69
C SER A 553 19.46 21.47 12.21
N MET A 554 18.27 21.98 11.88
CA MET A 554 17.81 22.15 10.50
C MET A 554 16.87 23.35 10.44
N ASN A 555 17.03 24.19 9.41
CA ASN A 555 16.14 25.31 9.15
C ASN A 555 15.47 25.11 7.79
N ILE A 556 14.13 25.18 7.77
CA ILE A 556 13.31 25.05 6.57
C ILE A 556 12.72 26.42 6.26
N GLN A 557 13.13 27.00 5.13
CA GLN A 557 12.63 28.29 4.64
C GLN A 557 11.53 28.11 3.59
N SER A 558 10.80 29.19 3.28
CA SER A 558 9.70 29.19 2.32
C SER A 558 10.08 28.77 0.89
N ASN A 559 11.34 28.87 0.49
CA ASN A 559 11.86 28.43 -0.82
C ASN A 559 12.69 27.14 -0.75
N SER A 560 12.81 26.53 0.43
CA SER A 560 13.68 25.38 0.63
C SER A 560 13.11 24.15 -0.04
N LYS A 561 13.87 23.55 -0.96
CA LYS A 561 13.59 22.24 -1.55
C LYS A 561 14.62 21.25 -1.05
N ILE A 562 14.20 20.37 -0.15
CA ILE A 562 15.09 19.53 0.64
C ILE A 562 14.78 18.07 0.32
N ALA A 563 15.79 17.29 -0.06
CA ALA A 563 15.69 15.84 -0.16
C ALA A 563 16.28 15.17 1.08
N ILE A 564 15.51 14.32 1.75
CA ILE A 564 15.98 13.50 2.87
C ILE A 564 16.22 12.07 2.36
N CYS A 565 17.48 11.65 2.41
CA CYS A 565 17.97 10.35 1.95
C CYS A 565 18.47 9.50 3.13
N GLY A 566 18.42 8.17 2.97
CA GLY A 566 18.92 7.20 3.95
C GLY A 566 18.35 5.81 3.71
N GLY A 567 18.96 4.77 4.30
CA GLY A 567 18.47 3.39 4.13
C GLY A 567 17.08 3.16 4.73
N ASN A 568 16.44 2.04 4.38
CA ASN A 568 15.12 1.71 4.93
C ASN A 568 15.19 1.50 6.44
N GLY A 569 14.21 2.04 7.17
CA GLY A 569 14.18 1.96 8.63
C GLY A 569 15.17 2.89 9.36
N SER A 570 15.84 3.83 8.68
CA SER A 570 16.70 4.83 9.33
C SER A 570 15.96 5.86 10.17
N GLY A 571 14.63 5.93 10.04
CA GLY A 571 13.80 6.91 10.73
C GLY A 571 13.43 8.14 9.90
N LYS A 572 13.52 8.09 8.56
CA LYS A 572 13.07 9.17 7.66
C LYS A 572 11.65 9.64 7.99
N THR A 573 10.69 8.71 8.01
CA THR A 573 9.30 9.01 8.40
C THR A 573 9.21 9.53 9.84
N THR A 574 10.02 9.04 10.78
CA THR A 574 10.06 9.57 12.16
C THR A 574 10.52 11.03 12.19
N VAL A 575 11.52 11.41 11.39
CA VAL A 575 11.95 12.81 11.22
C VAL A 575 10.82 13.66 10.64
N LEU A 576 10.12 13.16 9.62
CA LEU A 576 8.96 13.87 9.06
C LEU A 576 7.88 14.07 10.13
N LYS A 577 7.62 13.07 10.98
CA LYS A 577 6.65 13.16 12.08
C LYS A 577 7.06 14.18 13.15
N LEU A 578 8.35 14.27 13.46
CA LEU A 578 8.89 15.31 14.35
C LEU A 578 8.75 16.70 13.72
N ILE A 579 9.03 16.84 12.42
CA ILE A 579 8.88 18.12 11.70
C ILE A 579 7.41 18.55 11.67
N MET A 580 6.48 17.62 11.44
CA MET A 580 5.04 17.91 11.42
C MET A 580 4.52 18.32 12.80
N GLY A 581 4.80 17.54 13.85
CA GLY A 581 4.20 17.79 15.18
C GLY A 581 3.57 16.59 15.84
N GLN A 582 3.48 15.47 15.11
CA GLN A 582 2.89 14.23 15.59
C GLN A 582 3.72 13.60 16.72
N LEU A 583 5.03 13.87 16.74
CA LEU A 583 5.95 13.37 17.76
C LEU A 583 6.62 14.54 18.46
N ASN A 584 6.71 14.44 19.79
CA ASN A 584 7.45 15.40 20.60
C ASN A 584 8.93 14.98 20.66
N PRO A 585 9.86 15.93 20.46
CA PRO A 585 11.28 15.63 20.61
C PRO A 585 11.60 15.29 22.07
N THR A 586 12.50 14.33 22.29
CA THR A 586 12.92 13.98 23.65
C THR A 586 13.95 14.96 24.22
N LYS A 587 14.79 15.50 23.33
CA LYS A 587 15.70 16.64 23.62
C LYS A 587 15.66 17.61 22.45
N GLY A 588 15.99 18.87 22.71
CA GLY A 588 15.96 19.95 21.73
C GLY A 588 14.57 20.59 21.60
N MET A 589 14.44 21.50 20.63
CA MET A 589 13.21 22.25 20.38
C MET A 589 12.95 22.39 18.89
N ILE A 590 11.67 22.28 18.50
CA ILE A 590 11.19 22.55 17.15
C ILE A 590 10.25 23.76 17.23
N LYS A 591 10.61 24.86 16.56
CA LYS A 591 9.76 26.04 16.41
C LYS A 591 9.10 26.02 15.04
N ARG A 592 7.81 26.32 14.99
CA ARG A 592 7.03 26.41 13.76
C ARG A 592 6.27 27.72 13.73
N ASP A 593 6.08 28.27 12.54
CA ASP A 593 5.14 29.36 12.36
C ASP A 593 3.70 28.86 12.65
N PRO A 594 2.92 29.51 13.54
CA PRO A 594 1.56 29.08 13.87
C PRO A 594 0.57 29.09 12.69
N LYS A 595 0.86 29.80 11.60
CA LYS A 595 0.01 29.92 10.41
C LYS A 595 0.46 28.99 9.27
N ILE A 596 1.47 28.16 9.50
CA ILE A 596 1.93 27.20 8.49
C ILE A 596 0.83 26.19 8.19
N ARG A 597 0.64 25.88 6.91
CA ARG A 597 -0.22 24.77 6.46
C ARG A 597 0.70 23.75 5.84
N ILE A 598 0.69 22.53 6.36
CA ILE A 598 1.55 21.45 5.89
C ILE A 598 0.69 20.47 5.10
N GLY A 599 1.07 20.17 3.87
CA GLY A 599 0.50 19.09 3.09
C GLY A 599 1.42 17.89 3.18
N TYR A 600 0.98 16.80 3.82
CA TYR A 600 1.77 15.58 3.93
C TYR A 600 1.25 14.50 2.99
N PHE A 601 2.15 13.90 2.23
CA PHE A 601 1.90 12.71 1.43
C PHE A 601 2.62 11.53 2.08
N ALA A 602 1.87 10.65 2.71
CA ALA A 602 2.42 9.49 3.42
C ALA A 602 2.76 8.35 2.46
N GLN A 603 3.74 7.52 2.84
CA GLN A 603 4.07 6.29 2.11
C GLN A 603 2.86 5.35 1.99
N HIS A 604 2.10 5.15 3.07
CA HIS A 604 0.87 4.35 3.10
C HIS A 604 -0.41 5.20 2.88
N HIS A 605 -0.36 6.22 2.01
CA HIS A 605 -1.51 7.09 1.76
C HIS A 605 -2.72 6.31 1.22
N ILE A 606 -2.51 5.25 0.43
CA ILE A 606 -3.61 4.44 -0.12
C ILE A 606 -4.41 3.75 1.00
N GLU A 607 -3.74 3.27 2.04
CA GLU A 607 -4.39 2.61 3.19
C GLU A 607 -5.20 3.61 4.04
N SER A 608 -4.82 4.89 4.03
CA SER A 608 -5.58 5.94 4.71
C SER A 608 -6.86 6.35 3.97
N LEU A 609 -6.99 6.00 2.69
CA LEU A 609 -8.18 6.31 1.90
C LEU A 609 -9.28 5.28 2.16
N ASP A 610 -10.54 5.74 2.22
CA ASP A 610 -11.66 4.82 2.31
C ASP A 610 -11.97 4.30 0.91
N LEU A 611 -11.54 3.07 0.64
CA LEU A 611 -11.66 2.46 -0.68
C LEU A 611 -13.12 2.30 -1.14
N THR A 612 -14.08 2.35 -0.21
CA THR A 612 -15.50 2.23 -0.51
C THR A 612 -16.14 3.52 -1.05
N LEU A 613 -15.51 4.68 -0.79
CA LEU A 613 -15.98 5.97 -1.27
C LEU A 613 -15.47 6.25 -2.68
N ASN A 614 -16.12 7.17 -3.39
CA ASN A 614 -15.58 7.72 -4.64
C ASN A 614 -14.68 8.93 -4.38
N SER A 615 -13.94 9.41 -5.40
CA SER A 615 -12.96 10.49 -5.23
C SER A 615 -13.59 11.79 -4.71
N ILE A 616 -14.81 12.10 -5.15
CA ILE A 616 -15.54 13.32 -4.76
C ILE A 616 -16.02 13.23 -3.32
N GLN A 617 -16.64 12.12 -2.95
CA GLN A 617 -17.10 11.82 -1.59
C GLN A 617 -15.93 11.78 -0.62
N GLN A 618 -14.77 11.27 -1.03
CA GLN A 618 -13.55 11.29 -0.23
C GLN A 618 -13.13 12.72 0.12
N LEU A 619 -13.19 13.65 -0.85
CA LEU A 619 -12.88 15.07 -0.62
C LEU A 619 -13.92 15.75 0.27
N GLN A 620 -15.20 15.48 0.04
CA GLN A 620 -16.32 16.04 0.82
C GLN A 620 -16.33 15.55 2.27
N ALA A 621 -16.09 14.25 2.47
CA ALA A 621 -16.00 13.64 3.81
C ALA A 621 -14.82 14.21 4.60
N ARG A 622 -13.72 14.56 3.91
CA ARG A 622 -12.53 15.11 4.55
C ARG A 622 -12.63 16.60 4.85
N TYR A 623 -13.34 17.37 4.01
CA TYR A 623 -13.55 18.81 4.20
C TYR A 623 -15.05 19.16 4.27
N PRO A 624 -15.78 18.71 5.31
CA PRO A 624 -17.23 18.93 5.42
C PRO A 624 -17.59 20.41 5.57
N VAL A 625 -16.67 21.23 6.08
CA VAL A 625 -16.87 22.67 6.32
C VAL A 625 -16.87 23.49 5.03
N ALA A 626 -16.30 22.97 3.94
CA ALA A 626 -16.09 23.73 2.71
C ALA A 626 -17.28 23.71 1.72
N ASP A 627 -18.40 23.05 2.05
CA ASP A 627 -19.61 22.85 1.22
C ASP A 627 -19.28 22.67 -0.28
N ILE A 628 -18.47 21.64 -0.57
CA ILE A 628 -17.89 21.41 -1.89
C ILE A 628 -18.94 20.79 -2.82
N SER A 629 -19.42 21.57 -3.80
CA SER A 629 -20.29 21.07 -4.88
C SER A 629 -19.58 20.03 -5.76
N ASP A 630 -20.30 19.00 -6.19
CA ASP A 630 -19.83 17.93 -7.07
C ASP A 630 -19.21 18.44 -8.38
N GLU A 631 -19.68 19.56 -8.92
CA GLU A 631 -19.12 20.16 -10.13
C GLU A 631 -17.75 20.80 -9.87
N LYS A 632 -17.60 21.50 -8.74
CA LYS A 632 -16.31 22.07 -8.33
C LYS A 632 -15.29 20.98 -8.03
N ALA A 633 -15.71 19.92 -7.33
CA ALA A 633 -14.86 18.77 -7.06
C ALA A 633 -14.42 18.07 -8.36
N ARG A 634 -15.33 17.88 -9.33
CA ARG A 634 -14.99 17.31 -10.65
C ARG A 634 -14.00 18.17 -11.43
N ASN A 635 -14.20 19.47 -11.48
CA ASN A 635 -13.26 20.39 -12.13
C ASN A 635 -11.89 20.37 -11.45
N PHE A 636 -11.85 20.26 -10.11
CA PHE A 636 -10.61 20.15 -9.36
C PHE A 636 -9.86 18.85 -9.66
N PHE A 637 -10.53 17.69 -9.54
CA PHE A 637 -9.94 16.38 -9.87
C PHE A 637 -9.55 16.26 -11.36
N GLY A 638 -10.25 16.95 -12.26
CA GLY A 638 -9.92 17.03 -13.67
C GLY A 638 -8.52 17.60 -13.93
N ARG A 639 -8.06 18.57 -13.12
CA ARG A 639 -6.70 19.12 -13.21
C ARG A 639 -5.65 18.04 -12.92
N PHE A 640 -5.89 17.21 -11.90
CA PHE A 640 -5.03 16.07 -11.53
C PHE A 640 -5.17 14.84 -12.46
N GLY A 641 -5.87 14.98 -13.60
CA GLY A 641 -6.01 13.92 -14.60
C GLY A 641 -7.00 12.81 -14.22
N ILE A 642 -7.93 13.08 -13.30
CA ILE A 642 -9.05 12.20 -12.94
C ILE A 642 -10.30 12.78 -13.61
N THR A 643 -10.64 12.28 -14.79
CA THR A 643 -11.70 12.84 -15.65
C THR A 643 -12.92 11.91 -15.76
N GLY A 644 -14.09 12.50 -15.98
CA GLY A 644 -15.29 11.77 -16.42
C GLY A 644 -15.91 10.86 -15.35
N SER A 645 -16.25 9.62 -15.73
CA SER A 645 -16.87 8.61 -14.86
C SER A 645 -15.94 8.11 -13.76
N LEU A 646 -14.62 8.19 -13.98
CA LEU A 646 -13.61 7.69 -13.04
C LEU A 646 -13.70 8.37 -11.66
N ALA A 647 -14.10 9.64 -11.62
CA ALA A 647 -14.27 10.39 -10.36
C ALA A 647 -15.48 9.91 -9.53
N LEU A 648 -16.45 9.25 -10.17
CA LEU A 648 -17.68 8.73 -9.56
C LEU A 648 -17.56 7.27 -9.14
N GLU A 649 -16.60 6.55 -9.70
CA GLU A 649 -16.30 5.17 -9.35
C GLU A 649 -15.68 5.07 -7.94
N PRO A 650 -15.95 3.97 -7.21
CA PRO A 650 -15.36 3.77 -5.91
C PRO A 650 -13.85 3.54 -6.02
N LEU A 651 -13.12 3.96 -4.98
CA LEU A 651 -11.66 3.96 -4.99
C LEU A 651 -11.06 2.57 -5.20
N TYR A 652 -11.69 1.47 -4.77
CA TYR A 652 -11.13 0.12 -4.96
C TYR A 652 -10.92 -0.28 -6.43
N VAL A 653 -11.74 0.25 -7.35
CA VAL A 653 -11.62 -0.01 -8.81
C VAL A 653 -10.43 0.72 -9.43
N LEU A 654 -10.04 1.85 -8.84
CA LEU A 654 -8.95 2.67 -9.35
C LEU A 654 -7.61 1.94 -9.24
N SER A 655 -6.76 2.15 -10.24
CA SER A 655 -5.36 1.71 -10.20
C SER A 655 -4.58 2.44 -9.08
N GLY A 656 -3.46 1.87 -8.64
CA GLY A 656 -2.59 2.48 -7.63
C GLY A 656 -2.24 3.93 -7.97
N GLY A 657 -1.78 4.20 -9.20
CA GLY A 657 -1.45 5.56 -9.64
C GLY A 657 -2.64 6.52 -9.74
N GLN A 658 -3.85 6.02 -9.98
CA GLN A 658 -5.06 6.86 -9.88
C GLN A 658 -5.37 7.20 -8.42
N LYS A 659 -5.24 6.24 -7.50
CA LYS A 659 -5.40 6.46 -6.05
C LYS A 659 -4.38 7.46 -5.52
N SER A 660 -3.11 7.35 -5.93
CA SER A 660 -2.06 8.31 -5.56
C SER A 660 -2.37 9.71 -6.09
N ARG A 661 -2.89 9.83 -7.33
CA ARG A 661 -3.36 11.12 -7.87
C ARG A 661 -4.51 11.72 -7.06
N VAL A 662 -5.47 10.90 -6.61
CA VAL A 662 -6.55 11.37 -5.72
C VAL A 662 -5.96 11.89 -4.41
N ALA A 663 -4.99 11.19 -3.82
CA ALA A 663 -4.34 11.63 -2.59
C ALA A 663 -3.56 12.95 -2.77
N ILE A 664 -2.80 13.09 -3.86
CA ILE A 664 -2.09 14.34 -4.19
C ILE A 664 -3.09 15.49 -4.38
N ALA A 665 -4.22 15.25 -5.04
CA ALA A 665 -5.27 16.25 -5.22
C ALA A 665 -5.87 16.67 -3.87
N ILE A 666 -6.20 15.73 -2.98
CA ILE A 666 -6.75 16.02 -1.65
C ILE A 666 -5.77 16.85 -0.81
N MET A 667 -4.47 16.57 -0.92
CA MET A 667 -3.41 17.35 -0.25
C MET A 667 -3.32 18.76 -0.84
N ALA A 668 -3.36 18.90 -2.16
CA ALA A 668 -3.28 20.18 -2.84
C ALA A 668 -4.47 21.10 -2.53
N TYR A 669 -5.64 20.53 -2.22
CA TYR A 669 -6.86 21.29 -1.92
C TYR A 669 -6.70 22.31 -0.77
N LEU A 670 -5.78 22.05 0.17
CA LEU A 670 -5.53 22.94 1.32
C LEU A 670 -4.61 24.12 1.05
N ASN A 671 -4.06 24.24 -0.16
CA ASN A 671 -3.03 25.23 -0.51
C ASN A 671 -1.93 25.27 0.57
N PRO A 672 -1.22 24.16 0.80
CA PRO A 672 -0.18 24.10 1.81
C PRO A 672 0.95 25.09 1.51
N HIS A 673 1.57 25.63 2.55
CA HIS A 673 2.79 26.45 2.44
C HIS A 673 4.06 25.57 2.42
N LEU A 674 3.98 24.39 3.03
CA LEU A 674 5.04 23.39 3.08
C LEU A 674 4.48 22.04 2.60
N LEU A 675 5.10 21.46 1.58
CA LEU A 675 4.81 20.12 1.09
C LEU A 675 5.82 19.13 1.66
N ILE A 676 5.34 18.05 2.24
CA ILE A 676 6.16 16.94 2.72
C ILE A 676 5.72 15.68 1.98
N LEU A 677 6.62 15.11 1.18
CA LEU A 677 6.33 13.97 0.32
C LEU A 677 7.20 12.77 0.73
N ASP A 678 6.58 11.73 1.31
CA ASP A 678 7.24 10.48 1.69
C ASP A 678 7.04 9.41 0.61
N GLU A 679 8.09 9.15 -0.17
CA GLU A 679 8.12 8.27 -1.35
C GLU A 679 6.99 8.53 -2.37
N PRO A 680 6.91 9.76 -2.94
CA PRO A 680 5.80 10.15 -3.82
C PRO A 680 5.76 9.42 -5.16
N THR A 681 6.88 8.82 -5.58
CA THR A 681 7.00 8.08 -6.84
C THR A 681 6.34 6.71 -6.79
N ASN A 682 6.02 6.20 -5.60
CA ASN A 682 5.37 4.91 -5.45
C ASN A 682 4.02 4.88 -6.18
N HIS A 683 3.85 3.91 -7.06
CA HIS A 683 2.66 3.71 -7.88
C HIS A 683 2.37 4.83 -8.91
N LEU A 684 3.25 5.81 -9.11
CA LEU A 684 3.11 6.81 -10.17
C LEU A 684 3.79 6.37 -11.47
N ASP A 685 3.13 6.68 -12.60
CA ASP A 685 3.70 6.50 -13.93
C ASP A 685 4.85 7.49 -14.19
N LEU A 686 5.72 7.15 -15.14
CA LEU A 686 6.78 8.04 -15.64
C LEU A 686 6.24 9.42 -16.06
N ASP A 687 5.14 9.46 -16.81
CA ASP A 687 4.50 10.73 -17.22
C ASP A 687 3.97 11.52 -16.02
N SER A 688 3.45 10.83 -14.99
CA SER A 688 2.96 11.46 -13.76
C SER A 688 4.12 11.96 -12.90
N ILE A 689 5.24 11.22 -12.83
CA ILE A 689 6.46 11.65 -12.13
C ILE A 689 7.01 12.92 -12.80
N GLN A 690 7.07 12.97 -14.12
CA GLN A 690 7.51 14.16 -14.84
C GLN A 690 6.57 15.36 -14.59
N ALA A 691 5.26 15.13 -14.62
CA ALA A 691 4.29 16.17 -14.28
C ALA A 691 4.46 16.67 -12.83
N LEU A 692 4.77 15.76 -11.89
CA LEU A 692 5.02 16.08 -10.49
C LEU A 692 6.31 16.92 -10.35
N ILE A 693 7.38 16.57 -11.05
CA ILE A 693 8.63 17.34 -11.08
C ILE A 693 8.37 18.77 -11.56
N VAL A 694 7.64 18.94 -12.67
CA VAL A 694 7.29 20.27 -13.20
C VAL A 694 6.48 21.06 -12.17
N ALA A 695 5.50 20.43 -11.54
CA ALA A 695 4.64 21.06 -10.56
C ALA A 695 5.41 21.48 -9.29
N LEU A 696 6.25 20.61 -8.74
CA LEU A 696 7.11 20.91 -7.60
C LEU A 696 8.14 22.00 -7.92
N ASN A 697 8.60 22.08 -9.17
CA ASN A 697 9.48 23.15 -9.61
C ASN A 697 8.77 24.50 -9.71
N SER A 698 7.51 24.51 -10.12
CA SER A 698 6.65 25.71 -10.16
C SER A 698 6.03 26.12 -8.82
N PHE A 699 6.17 25.29 -7.78
CA PHE A 699 5.60 25.55 -6.46
C PHE A 699 6.43 26.58 -5.70
N ASN A 700 5.78 27.63 -5.19
CA ASN A 700 6.43 28.76 -4.53
C ASN A 700 6.63 28.57 -3.01
N GLY A 701 6.29 27.39 -2.47
CA GLY A 701 6.45 27.06 -1.06
C GLY A 701 7.62 26.11 -0.78
N GLY A 702 7.78 25.75 0.50
CA GLY A 702 8.81 24.80 0.92
C GLY A 702 8.45 23.38 0.52
N VAL A 703 9.43 22.57 0.14
CA VAL A 703 9.23 21.17 -0.27
C VAL A 703 10.25 20.29 0.44
N ILE A 704 9.77 19.25 1.11
CA ILE A 704 10.59 18.19 1.70
C ILE A 704 10.20 16.90 1.00
N ILE A 705 11.16 16.23 0.36
CA ILE A 705 10.95 14.97 -0.33
C ILE A 705 11.81 13.90 0.33
N VAL A 706 11.18 12.80 0.71
CA VAL A 706 11.88 11.53 0.95
C VAL A 706 11.66 10.69 -0.30
N SER A 707 12.72 10.35 -1.00
CA SER A 707 12.64 9.44 -2.14
C SER A 707 13.95 8.68 -2.33
N HIS A 708 13.86 7.58 -3.06
CA HIS A 708 15.02 6.87 -3.62
C HIS A 708 15.24 7.15 -5.10
N ASP A 709 14.35 7.92 -5.75
CA ASP A 709 14.45 8.25 -7.17
C ASP A 709 15.49 9.37 -7.41
N ALA A 710 16.58 9.01 -8.08
CA ALA A 710 17.69 9.91 -8.40
C ALA A 710 17.25 11.07 -9.31
N HIS A 711 16.36 10.80 -10.26
CA HIS A 711 15.89 11.78 -11.22
C HIS A 711 14.97 12.80 -10.57
N LEU A 712 14.05 12.36 -9.70
CA LEU A 712 13.20 13.28 -8.93
C LEU A 712 14.03 14.19 -8.02
N ILE A 713 15.00 13.63 -7.29
CA ILE A 713 15.82 14.38 -6.33
C ILE A 713 16.71 15.38 -7.06
N SER A 714 17.41 14.96 -8.11
CA SER A 714 18.30 15.83 -8.88
C SER A 714 17.57 17.00 -9.55
N CYS A 715 16.32 16.78 -9.98
CA CYS A 715 15.55 17.82 -10.67
C CYS A 715 14.84 18.82 -9.74
N VAL A 716 14.57 18.46 -8.48
CA VAL A 716 13.75 19.26 -7.56
C VAL A 716 14.54 19.78 -6.36
N ALA A 717 15.43 18.99 -5.78
CA ALA A 717 16.05 19.33 -4.50
C ALA A 717 17.25 20.27 -4.65
N ASN A 718 17.31 21.29 -3.79
CA ASN A 718 18.44 22.22 -3.69
C ASN A 718 19.47 21.76 -2.64
N SER A 719 19.02 21.04 -1.61
CA SER A 719 19.89 20.48 -0.56
C SER A 719 19.51 19.03 -0.29
N ILE A 720 20.55 18.20 -0.09
CA ILE A 720 20.41 16.78 0.22
C ILE A 720 20.82 16.58 1.68
N TRP A 721 19.94 16.00 2.48
CA TRP A 721 20.18 15.64 3.86
C TRP A 721 20.19 14.12 3.99
N HIS A 722 21.21 13.59 4.66
CA HIS A 722 21.39 12.16 4.85
C HIS A 722 21.25 11.79 6.32
N ILE A 723 20.49 10.73 6.61
CA ILE A 723 20.46 10.10 7.93
C ILE A 723 21.54 9.03 7.97
N ASP A 724 22.61 9.30 8.72
CA ASP A 724 23.65 8.33 9.01
C ASP A 724 23.13 7.28 10.00
N HIS A 725 23.03 6.02 9.57
CA HIS A 725 22.59 4.90 10.40
C HIS A 725 23.54 4.60 11.58
N VAL A 726 24.84 4.86 11.42
CA VAL A 726 25.85 4.53 12.45
C VAL A 726 25.84 5.58 13.54
N ASN A 727 25.96 6.85 13.15
CA ASN A 727 25.99 7.97 14.10
C ASN A 727 24.58 8.42 14.52
N LYS A 728 23.53 7.94 13.84
CA LYS A 728 22.13 8.36 14.05
C LYS A 728 21.96 9.87 13.99
N THR A 729 22.71 10.53 13.10
CA THR A 729 22.68 11.99 12.92
C THR A 729 22.16 12.32 11.53
N LEU A 730 21.31 13.34 11.46
CA LEU A 730 20.86 13.93 10.20
C LEU A 730 21.86 15.03 9.81
N LYS A 731 22.55 14.87 8.68
CA LYS A 731 23.58 15.81 8.20
C LYS A 731 23.31 16.26 6.78
N GLU A 732 23.59 17.53 6.49
CA GLU A 732 23.57 18.05 5.14
C GLU A 732 24.77 17.51 4.35
N PHE A 733 24.51 16.97 3.16
CA PHE A 733 25.54 16.50 2.24
C PHE A 733 26.08 17.69 1.42
N LYS A 734 27.25 18.19 1.80
CA LYS A 734 27.90 19.36 1.16
C LYS A 734 28.68 19.02 -0.12
N GLY A 735 28.60 17.78 -0.61
CA GLY A 735 29.48 17.24 -1.66
C GLY A 735 29.06 17.52 -3.11
N GLY A 736 27.86 18.05 -3.37
CA GLY A 736 27.33 18.21 -4.73
C GLY A 736 26.29 17.15 -5.11
N ASP A 737 26.09 16.93 -6.41
CA ASP A 737 24.99 16.17 -7.03
C ASP A 737 24.68 14.79 -6.42
N PHE A 738 23.44 14.33 -6.62
CA PHE A 738 22.92 13.06 -6.12
C PHE A 738 23.78 11.84 -6.53
N ASP A 739 24.41 11.87 -7.71
CA ASP A 739 25.30 10.80 -8.16
C ASP A 739 26.55 10.64 -7.29
N LEU A 740 27.09 11.76 -6.79
CA LEU A 740 28.23 11.72 -5.87
C LEU A 740 27.79 11.15 -4.52
N TYR A 741 26.61 11.54 -4.05
CA TYR A 741 26.00 10.97 -2.86
C TYR A 741 25.83 9.44 -3.02
N ARG A 742 25.24 8.97 -4.13
CA ARG A 742 25.07 7.53 -4.44
C ARG A 742 26.40 6.78 -4.39
N LYS A 743 27.44 7.29 -5.05
CA LYS A 743 28.78 6.67 -5.04
C LYS A 743 29.40 6.65 -3.63
N THR A 744 29.19 7.69 -2.85
CA THR A 744 29.74 7.81 -1.49
C THR A 744 29.06 6.81 -0.55
N VAL A 745 27.73 6.69 -0.62
CA VAL A 745 26.97 5.72 0.20
C VAL A 745 27.38 4.29 -0.15
N VAL A 746 27.50 3.95 -1.43
CA VAL A 746 27.96 2.62 -1.87
C VAL A 746 29.39 2.34 -1.36
N ARG A 747 30.31 3.30 -1.49
CA ARG A 747 31.71 3.13 -1.02
C ARG A 747 31.88 3.04 0.49
N THR A 748 30.98 3.63 1.26
CA THR A 748 31.05 3.61 2.73
C THR A 748 30.42 2.33 3.31
N SER A 749 29.63 1.62 2.50
CA SER A 749 28.92 0.39 2.92
C SER A 749 29.65 -0.90 2.53
N VAL A 750 30.55 -0.84 1.55
CA VAL A 750 31.54 -1.88 1.23
C VAL A 750 32.74 -1.69 2.14
#